data_AF-A0A937ZVS2-F1
#
_entry.id   AF-A0A937ZVS2-F1
#
_cell.length_a   1.000
_cell.length_b   1.000
_cell.length_c   1.000
_cell.angle_alpha   90.00
_cell.angle_beta   90.00
_cell.angle_gamma   90.00
#
_symmetry.space_group_name_H-M   'P 1'
#
loop_
_entity.id
_entity.type
_entity.pdbx_description
1 polymer ?
#
loop_
_entity_poly.entity_id
_entity_poly.type
_entity_poly.pdbx_seq_one_letter_code
_entity_poly.pdbx_strand_id
1 'polypeptide(L)'
;MWDKLTRTERGRLALGSIVLASVFFVAFNALTGALFTAERLDLTKDRLFTLSAGTKKVLSEVGEPIDIRFYYSKKLDEIGPQIARHAARVRDLLGEFARLSDGRIRIKTFDPQPFSPEEDLAVSDGLQGLPFDQSGTKVYFGVAGTNTTDDVDQIPYLAPERANFLEYDLIRMVNNLANPEKAPVALYSDLPLSGTQQDNFRPWVILSALRQLFDVRLLDKGATKIDAGVDLLIVAQPSVLKDEMLYEIDQFVMRGGRVLAFVDPYAESMAQAGPMMGRLPPPGVTIGQMKPLLESWGVEMPLTKFVGDANAAQRVGAPGPDGRTVAVNYLAWLVLEGDNFNRDDAVSAELRRVVVNSAGAIEKREGGTTTVEPLIWTSKVAQRIDVMQLAQQPDPVRIEKEFQSEGRSFMLAARITGPVKSAYPDGPSQAVLDAQENDEARAALKAAHLAEAKQPVNIILVADADLLADNNWLNVQDMVGQRLTVPIANNADFAINALDNLRGGGALSGLRGRGLSVRPFKVIAKMEKAADQAFRAKEQELRQLLTEAEQKIRRLQGDEGGNTILTVAQQAEIDASRASMLDLRRELRDVQRSLREDVESLEWSVRVYNIWLMPVLVAVFAIGLAVFRRVRAARYYRAEH
;
A
#
# COMPACT_ATOMS: atom_id res chain seq x y z
N MET A 1 -4.73 64.00 45.70
CA MET A 1 -4.71 62.52 45.82
C MET A 1 -4.39 61.81 44.50
N TRP A 2 -4.60 62.45 43.34
CA TRP A 2 -4.30 61.87 42.00
C TRP A 2 -2.86 62.05 41.49
N ASP A 3 -2.00 62.76 42.23
CA ASP A 3 -0.61 63.04 41.79
C ASP A 3 0.45 62.08 42.36
N LYS A 4 0.06 61.16 43.26
CA LYS A 4 0.99 60.14 43.81
C LYS A 4 1.05 58.83 43.00
N LEU A 5 0.24 58.68 41.95
CA LEU A 5 0.19 57.48 41.10
C LEU A 5 1.14 57.52 39.89
N THR A 6 1.84 58.64 39.64
CA THR A 6 2.43 58.88 38.31
C THR A 6 3.92 58.58 38.18
N ARG A 7 4.65 58.20 39.25
CA ARG A 7 6.10 57.88 39.14
C ARG A 7 6.58 56.55 39.72
N THR A 8 5.82 55.87 40.58
CA THR A 8 6.31 54.63 41.24
C THR A 8 5.56 53.35 40.85
N GLU A 9 4.66 53.39 39.87
CA GLU A 9 3.82 52.23 39.55
C GLU A 9 3.92 51.70 38.13
N ARG A 10 4.60 52.35 37.19
CA ARG A 10 4.66 51.82 35.81
C ARG A 10 5.38 50.48 35.72
N GLY A 11 6.48 50.29 36.47
CA GLY A 11 7.22 49.03 36.50
C GLY A 11 6.46 47.90 37.21
N ARG A 12 5.79 48.20 38.33
CA ARG A 12 5.01 47.22 39.10
C ARG A 12 3.68 46.86 38.42
N LEU A 13 3.02 47.83 37.78
CA LEU A 13 1.85 47.59 36.93
C LEU A 13 2.23 46.83 35.66
N ALA A 14 3.39 47.12 35.04
CA ALA A 14 3.90 46.34 33.92
C ALA A 14 4.19 44.89 34.34
N LEU A 15 4.88 44.69 35.46
CA LEU A 15 5.17 43.34 35.99
C LEU A 15 3.88 42.59 36.35
N GLY A 16 2.92 43.26 37.01
CA GLY A 16 1.61 42.71 37.31
C GLY A 16 0.81 42.34 36.05
N SER A 17 0.88 43.17 35.01
CA SER A 17 0.21 42.89 33.73
C SER A 17 0.85 41.71 32.98
N ILE A 18 2.17 41.53 33.06
CA ILE A 18 2.87 40.37 32.48
C ILE A 18 2.47 39.10 33.24
N VAL A 19 2.45 39.12 34.57
CA VAL A 19 2.02 37.98 35.38
C VAL A 19 0.57 37.62 35.08
N LEU A 20 -0.32 38.62 35.03
CA LEU A 20 -1.74 38.39 34.72
C LEU A 20 -1.94 37.88 33.28
N ALA A 21 -1.18 38.39 32.32
CA ALA A 21 -1.21 37.92 30.93
C ALA A 21 -0.69 36.49 30.80
N SER A 22 0.35 36.11 31.54
CA SER A 22 0.86 34.74 31.59
C SER A 22 -0.15 33.78 32.22
N VAL A 23 -0.77 34.18 33.34
CA VAL A 23 -1.84 33.40 33.98
C VAL A 23 -3.05 33.28 33.06
N PHE A 24 -3.47 34.38 32.43
CA PHE A 24 -4.55 34.36 31.45
C PHE A 24 -4.17 33.50 30.23
N PHE A 25 -2.94 33.55 29.74
CA PHE A 25 -2.49 32.71 28.64
C PHE A 25 -2.54 31.22 29.02
N VAL A 26 -2.03 30.85 30.19
CA VAL A 26 -2.08 29.46 30.67
C VAL A 26 -3.53 29.02 30.88
N ALA A 27 -4.35 29.84 31.54
CA ALA A 27 -5.76 29.53 31.80
C ALA A 27 -6.59 29.48 30.53
N PHE A 28 -6.39 30.42 29.60
CA PHE A 28 -7.01 30.43 28.28
C PHE A 28 -6.57 29.19 27.52
N ASN A 29 -5.28 28.86 27.44
CA ASN A 29 -4.82 27.69 26.70
C ASN A 29 -5.36 26.37 27.32
N ALA A 30 -5.40 26.27 28.65
CA ALA A 30 -6.03 25.15 29.35
C ALA A 30 -7.55 25.07 29.11
N LEU A 31 -8.24 26.22 29.12
CA LEU A 31 -9.68 26.32 28.88
C LEU A 31 -10.03 26.03 27.42
N THR A 32 -9.24 26.53 26.46
CA THR A 32 -9.40 26.26 25.03
C THR A 32 -9.17 24.77 24.75
N GLY A 33 -8.17 24.17 25.41
CA GLY A 33 -7.91 22.73 25.37
C GLY A 33 -9.03 21.88 25.99
N ALA A 34 -9.88 22.44 26.86
CA ALA A 34 -11.04 21.76 27.44
C ALA A 34 -12.34 22.00 26.65
N LEU A 35 -12.60 23.24 26.21
CA LEU A 35 -13.85 23.66 25.56
C LEU A 35 -13.91 23.36 24.05
N PHE A 36 -12.78 23.37 23.34
CA PHE A 36 -12.74 23.17 21.88
C PHE A 36 -12.21 21.79 21.48
N THR A 37 -12.49 20.76 22.28
CA THR A 37 -12.12 19.37 21.98
C THR A 37 -12.97 18.74 20.88
N ALA A 38 -14.21 19.21 20.69
CA ALA A 38 -15.19 18.61 19.79
C ALA A 38 -15.08 19.09 18.33
N GLU A 39 -14.58 20.30 18.08
CA GLU A 39 -14.41 20.85 16.72
C GLU A 39 -12.93 21.09 16.43
N ARG A 40 -12.19 20.01 16.19
CA ARG A 40 -10.85 20.11 15.60
C ARG A 40 -11.01 20.46 14.12
N LEU A 41 -10.76 21.72 13.77
CA LEU A 41 -10.71 22.12 12.37
C LEU A 41 -9.46 21.53 11.73
N ASP A 42 -9.65 20.52 10.89
CA ASP A 42 -8.57 19.90 10.15
C ASP A 42 -8.18 20.77 8.95
N LEU A 43 -7.08 21.51 9.13
CA LEU A 43 -6.49 22.37 8.10
C LEU A 43 -5.49 21.65 7.20
N THR A 44 -5.34 20.33 7.34
CA THR A 44 -4.46 19.57 6.45
C THR A 44 -5.07 19.47 5.06
N LYS A 45 -4.22 19.55 4.03
CA LYS A 45 -4.65 19.49 2.62
C LYS A 45 -5.51 18.26 2.32
N ASP A 46 -5.21 17.13 2.97
CA ASP A 46 -5.82 15.83 2.71
C ASP A 46 -6.81 15.40 3.82
N ARG A 47 -7.20 16.32 4.72
CA ARG A 47 -8.10 16.07 5.86
C ARG A 47 -7.72 14.82 6.69
N LEU A 48 -6.44 14.72 7.02
CA LEU A 48 -5.77 13.57 7.67
C LEU A 48 -6.27 13.26 9.10
N PHE A 49 -7.04 14.17 9.70
CA PHE A 49 -7.59 14.09 11.05
C PHE A 49 -9.13 14.19 11.05
N THR A 50 -9.78 13.98 9.90
CA THR A 50 -11.25 13.98 9.78
C THR A 50 -11.73 12.65 9.22
N LEU A 51 -12.49 11.85 9.98
CA LEU A 51 -13.01 10.57 9.48
C LEU A 51 -13.77 10.69 8.15
N SER A 52 -13.61 9.67 7.31
CA SER A 52 -14.32 9.57 6.04
C SER A 52 -15.83 9.41 6.25
N ALA A 53 -16.62 9.77 5.22
CA ALA A 53 -18.06 9.54 5.24
C ALA A 53 -18.39 8.04 5.36
N GLY A 54 -17.60 7.18 4.73
CA GLY A 54 -17.74 5.73 4.82
C GLY A 54 -17.51 5.20 6.24
N THR A 55 -16.46 5.68 6.90
CA THR A 55 -16.13 5.35 8.30
C THR A 55 -17.28 5.73 9.21
N LYS A 56 -17.79 6.97 9.11
CA LYS A 56 -18.92 7.43 9.91
C LYS A 56 -20.17 6.56 9.72
N LYS A 57 -20.44 6.15 8.48
CA LYS A 57 -21.55 5.26 8.16
C LYS A 57 -21.41 3.90 8.85
N VAL A 58 -20.27 3.22 8.68
CA VAL A 58 -20.00 1.93 9.31
C VAL A 58 -20.12 2.04 10.83
N LEU A 59 -19.51 3.05 11.45
CA LEU A 59 -19.58 3.28 12.90
C LEU A 59 -21.01 3.50 13.42
N SER A 60 -21.87 4.14 12.62
CA SER A 60 -23.28 4.38 13.00
C SER A 60 -24.15 3.13 12.89
N GLU A 61 -23.78 2.19 12.01
CA GLU A 61 -24.51 0.95 11.71
C GLU A 61 -24.12 -0.22 12.63
N VAL A 62 -23.06 -0.07 13.44
CA VAL A 62 -22.66 -1.08 14.44
C VAL A 62 -23.83 -1.39 15.37
N GLY A 63 -24.40 -2.60 15.29
CA GLY A 63 -25.56 -2.98 16.11
C GLY A 63 -25.18 -3.40 17.52
N GLU A 64 -24.04 -4.07 17.68
CA GLU A 64 -23.61 -4.72 18.92
C GLU A 64 -22.26 -4.17 19.43
N PRO A 65 -21.97 -4.26 20.73
CA PRO A 65 -20.70 -3.79 21.26
C PRO A 65 -19.49 -4.55 20.71
N ILE A 66 -18.44 -3.81 20.31
CA ILE A 66 -17.15 -4.33 19.86
C ILE A 66 -16.07 -3.88 20.86
N ASP A 67 -15.36 -4.83 21.44
CA ASP A 67 -14.21 -4.59 22.32
C ASP A 67 -12.90 -4.60 21.53
N ILE A 68 -12.27 -3.43 21.42
CA ILE A 68 -10.97 -3.25 20.79
C ILE A 68 -9.87 -3.21 21.88
N ARG A 69 -8.88 -4.08 21.75
CA ARG A 69 -7.68 -4.16 22.59
C ARG A 69 -6.49 -3.64 21.79
N PHE A 70 -5.96 -2.49 22.20
CA PHE A 70 -4.78 -1.87 21.61
C PHE A 70 -3.54 -2.24 22.42
N TYR A 71 -2.57 -2.89 21.79
CA TYR A 71 -1.32 -3.32 22.41
C TYR A 71 -0.18 -2.43 21.96
N TYR A 72 0.52 -1.83 22.92
CA TYR A 72 1.67 -0.98 22.66
C TYR A 72 2.71 -1.12 23.78
N SER A 73 3.81 -1.82 23.49
CA SER A 73 4.94 -1.90 24.41
C SER A 73 5.67 -0.56 24.49
N LYS A 74 5.73 0.06 25.67
CA LYS A 74 6.36 1.39 25.84
C LYS A 74 7.83 1.46 25.40
N LYS A 75 8.56 0.34 25.43
CA LYS A 75 9.94 0.26 24.93
C LYS A 75 10.08 0.72 23.47
N LEU A 76 9.00 0.66 22.68
CA LEU A 76 8.98 1.17 21.31
C LEU A 76 9.24 2.67 21.20
N ASP A 77 9.01 3.45 22.28
CA ASP A 77 9.36 4.87 22.33
C ASP A 77 10.88 5.10 22.21
N GLU A 78 11.70 4.11 22.61
CA GLU A 78 13.17 4.18 22.55
C GLU A 78 13.72 4.00 21.13
N ILE A 79 12.97 3.33 20.25
CA ILE A 79 13.38 3.08 18.84
C ILE A 79 13.39 4.40 18.07
N GLY A 80 12.47 5.32 18.38
CA GLY A 80 12.50 6.67 17.85
C GLY A 80 11.14 7.37 17.83
N PRO A 81 11.16 8.71 17.65
CA PRO A 81 9.95 9.54 17.73
C PRO A 81 8.91 9.23 16.65
N GLN A 82 9.27 8.51 15.58
CA GLN A 82 8.33 8.11 14.52
C GLN A 82 7.30 7.10 15.01
N ILE A 83 7.73 6.07 15.75
CA ILE A 83 6.84 5.03 16.26
C ILE A 83 5.92 5.61 17.33
N ALA A 84 6.46 6.38 18.26
CA ALA A 84 5.67 7.09 19.29
C ALA A 84 4.57 7.97 18.68
N ARG A 85 4.90 8.74 17.63
CA ARG A 85 3.92 9.56 16.89
C ARG A 85 2.87 8.72 16.19
N HIS A 86 3.26 7.59 15.61
CA HIS A 86 2.31 6.68 14.96
C HIS A 86 1.36 6.07 15.98
N ALA A 87 1.86 5.56 17.11
CA ALA A 87 1.04 5.01 18.19
C ALA A 87 0.07 6.04 18.79
N ALA A 88 0.50 7.30 18.94
CA ALA A 88 -0.40 8.39 19.32
C ALA A 88 -1.55 8.57 18.33
N ARG A 89 -1.28 8.52 17.03
CA ARG A 89 -2.30 8.59 15.97
C ARG A 89 -3.30 7.43 16.04
N VAL A 90 -2.81 6.20 16.26
CA VAL A 90 -3.67 5.01 16.44
C VAL A 90 -4.63 5.23 17.61
N ARG A 91 -4.10 5.66 18.75
CA ARG A 91 -4.89 5.93 19.96
C ARG A 91 -5.94 7.02 19.73
N ASP A 92 -5.57 8.11 19.06
CA ASP A 92 -6.47 9.21 18.75
C ASP A 92 -7.62 8.74 17.84
N LEU A 93 -7.31 7.96 16.80
CA LEU A 93 -8.27 7.45 15.83
C LEU A 93 -9.23 6.43 16.45
N LEU A 94 -8.71 5.48 17.24
CA LEU A 94 -9.55 4.58 18.03
C LEU A 94 -10.48 5.39 18.94
N GLY A 95 -9.95 6.40 19.65
CA GLY A 95 -10.74 7.30 20.47
C GLY A 95 -11.88 8.00 19.70
N GLU A 96 -11.66 8.36 18.43
CA GLU A 96 -12.72 8.88 17.54
C GLU A 96 -13.80 7.83 17.24
N PHE A 97 -13.40 6.59 16.97
CA PHE A 97 -14.33 5.49 16.71
C PHE A 97 -15.25 5.22 17.92
N ALA A 98 -14.69 5.19 19.14
CA ALA A 98 -15.48 5.04 20.36
C ALA A 98 -16.46 6.21 20.58
N ARG A 99 -16.05 7.45 20.27
CA ARG A 99 -16.92 8.63 20.40
C ARG A 99 -18.09 8.63 19.41
N LEU A 100 -17.86 8.22 18.17
CA LEU A 100 -18.87 8.26 17.10
C LEU A 100 -19.77 7.03 17.04
N SER A 101 -19.39 5.93 17.70
CA SER A 101 -20.19 4.71 17.78
C SER A 101 -21.18 4.71 18.96
N ASP A 102 -21.32 5.84 19.67
CA ASP A 102 -22.17 5.98 20.87
C ASP A 102 -21.87 4.94 21.96
N GLY A 103 -20.58 4.64 22.17
CA GLY A 103 -20.12 3.68 23.18
C GLY A 103 -20.21 2.21 22.77
N ARG A 104 -20.63 1.91 21.53
CA ARG A 104 -20.62 0.54 20.99
C ARG A 104 -19.20 0.05 20.71
N ILE A 105 -18.26 0.92 20.39
CA ILE A 105 -16.84 0.55 20.34
C ILE A 105 -16.17 0.89 21.66
N ARG A 106 -15.66 -0.12 22.35
CA ARG A 106 -14.98 0.00 23.65
C ARG A 106 -13.49 -0.27 23.47
N ILE A 107 -12.63 0.60 23.97
CA ILE A 107 -11.19 0.48 23.74
C ILE A 107 -10.47 0.23 25.07
N LYS A 108 -9.62 -0.79 25.09
CA LYS A 108 -8.69 -1.07 26.19
C LYS A 108 -7.26 -1.00 25.66
N THR A 109 -6.36 -0.37 26.40
CA THR A 109 -4.94 -0.30 26.03
C THR A 109 -4.14 -1.17 26.97
N PHE A 110 -3.23 -1.97 26.41
CA PHE A 110 -2.32 -2.86 27.14
C PHE A 110 -0.87 -2.53 26.75
N ASP A 111 0.03 -2.68 27.72
CA ASP A 111 1.48 -2.51 27.56
C ASP A 111 2.14 -3.86 27.82
N PRO A 112 2.27 -4.74 26.80
CA PRO A 112 2.85 -6.06 26.97
C PRO A 112 4.32 -5.97 27.38
N GLN A 113 4.60 -6.33 28.63
CA GLN A 113 5.95 -6.45 29.17
C GLN A 113 6.40 -7.91 29.12
N PRO A 114 7.72 -8.19 29.00
CA PRO A 114 8.21 -9.56 29.00
C PRO A 114 7.75 -10.33 30.25
N PHE A 115 7.21 -11.54 30.04
CA PHE A 115 6.67 -12.44 31.06
C PHE A 115 5.49 -11.86 31.86
N SER A 116 4.69 -10.99 31.24
CA SER A 116 3.49 -10.39 31.84
C SER A 116 2.19 -11.04 31.35
N PRO A 117 1.09 -11.01 32.13
CA PRO A 117 -0.23 -11.42 31.65
C PRO A 117 -0.69 -10.68 30.39
N GLU A 118 -0.27 -9.42 30.21
CA GLU A 118 -0.55 -8.63 29.03
C GLU A 118 0.19 -9.14 27.78
N GLU A 119 1.38 -9.70 27.95
CA GLU A 119 2.09 -10.41 26.87
C GLU A 119 1.38 -11.71 26.51
N ASP A 120 0.99 -12.52 27.49
CA ASP A 120 0.25 -13.75 27.25
C ASP A 120 -1.06 -13.47 26.50
N LEU A 121 -1.76 -12.40 26.90
CA LEU A 121 -2.98 -11.95 26.22
C LEU A 121 -2.70 -11.50 24.78
N ALA A 122 -1.66 -10.69 24.55
CA ALA A 122 -1.29 -10.25 23.21
C ALA A 122 -0.97 -11.44 22.28
N VAL A 123 -0.24 -12.44 22.79
CA VAL A 123 0.06 -13.67 22.04
C VAL A 123 -1.21 -14.47 21.77
N SER A 124 -2.12 -14.58 22.75
CA SER A 124 -3.39 -15.30 22.58
C SER A 124 -4.32 -14.64 21.56
N ASP A 125 -4.26 -13.31 21.44
CA ASP A 125 -4.96 -12.52 20.43
C ASP A 125 -4.28 -12.56 19.06
N GLY A 126 -3.18 -13.31 18.91
CA GLY A 126 -2.49 -13.53 17.63
C GLY A 126 -1.56 -12.40 17.20
N LEU A 127 -1.11 -11.54 18.12
CA LEU A 127 -0.15 -10.48 17.79
C LEU A 127 1.25 -11.05 17.53
N GLN A 128 1.98 -10.39 16.62
CA GLN A 128 3.36 -10.75 16.31
C GLN A 128 4.33 -9.97 17.19
N GLY A 129 5.02 -10.66 18.10
CA GLY A 129 6.09 -10.06 18.89
C GLY A 129 7.33 -9.76 18.01
N LEU A 130 7.76 -8.50 18.00
CA LEU A 130 8.94 -8.04 17.27
C LEU A 130 10.17 -8.09 18.17
N PRO A 131 11.33 -8.61 17.68
CA PRO A 131 12.55 -8.59 18.46
C PRO A 131 13.04 -7.15 18.66
N PHE A 132 13.20 -6.74 19.91
CA PHE A 132 13.69 -5.41 20.29
C PHE A 132 15.21 -5.35 20.41
N ASP A 133 15.81 -6.40 20.95
CA ASP A 133 17.25 -6.49 21.19
C ASP A 133 17.80 -7.90 20.93
N GLN A 134 19.11 -8.06 21.08
CA GLN A 134 19.79 -9.35 20.94
C GLN A 134 19.51 -10.33 22.10
N SER A 135 18.86 -9.87 23.18
CA SER A 135 18.49 -10.74 24.30
C SER A 135 17.25 -11.60 23.99
N GLY A 136 16.58 -11.33 22.87
CA GLY A 136 15.33 -11.98 22.50
C GLY A 136 14.10 -11.33 23.14
N THR A 137 14.25 -10.15 23.75
CA THR A 137 13.11 -9.36 24.24
C THR A 137 12.19 -9.03 23.09
N LYS A 138 10.90 -9.35 23.22
CA LYS A 138 9.87 -9.01 22.25
C LYS A 138 9.10 -7.77 22.66
N VAL A 139 8.67 -7.00 21.67
CA VAL A 139 7.78 -5.83 21.82
C VAL A 139 6.60 -5.97 20.88
N TYR A 140 5.46 -5.40 21.27
CA TYR A 140 4.19 -5.59 20.58
C TYR A 140 3.60 -4.23 20.20
N PHE A 141 3.10 -4.14 18.96
CA PHE A 141 2.39 -2.96 18.46
C PHE A 141 1.29 -3.40 17.51
N GLY A 142 0.10 -3.64 18.02
CA GLY A 142 -1.01 -4.21 17.25
C GLY A 142 -2.36 -3.95 17.90
N VAL A 143 -3.42 -4.40 17.24
CA VAL A 143 -4.80 -4.29 17.72
C VAL A 143 -5.50 -5.62 17.53
N ALA A 144 -6.31 -6.01 18.50
CA ALA A 144 -7.27 -7.11 18.37
C ALA A 144 -8.67 -6.61 18.74
N GLY A 145 -9.70 -7.15 18.11
CA GLY A 145 -11.08 -6.81 18.37
C GLY A 145 -11.93 -8.06 18.57
N THR A 146 -12.95 -7.96 19.43
CA THR A 146 -13.95 -9.02 19.63
C THR A 146 -15.35 -8.46 19.64
N ASN A 147 -16.31 -9.20 19.09
CA ASN A 147 -17.73 -8.88 19.19
C ASN A 147 -18.40 -9.68 20.32
N THR A 148 -19.72 -9.64 20.38
CA THR A 148 -20.58 -10.33 21.34
C THR A 148 -20.75 -11.82 21.10
N THR A 149 -20.33 -12.33 19.93
CA THR A 149 -20.38 -13.74 19.54
C THR A 149 -19.00 -14.42 19.57
N ASP A 150 -18.03 -13.81 20.25
CA ASP A 150 -16.64 -14.28 20.39
C ASP A 150 -15.86 -14.38 19.06
N ASP A 151 -16.32 -13.71 18.00
CA ASP A 151 -15.53 -13.55 16.78
C ASP A 151 -14.33 -12.63 17.06
N VAL A 152 -13.20 -12.94 16.45
CA VAL A 152 -11.94 -12.23 16.61
C VAL A 152 -11.47 -11.71 15.25
N ASP A 153 -11.05 -10.45 15.20
CA ASP A 153 -10.28 -9.88 14.08
C ASP A 153 -9.09 -9.11 14.67
N GLN A 154 -7.94 -9.14 14.00
CA GLN A 154 -6.72 -8.55 14.50
C GLN A 154 -5.85 -7.94 13.40
N ILE A 155 -5.09 -6.93 13.80
CA ILE A 155 -3.98 -6.35 13.06
C ILE A 155 -2.71 -6.69 13.86
N PRO A 156 -1.97 -7.75 13.47
CA PRO A 156 -0.87 -8.29 14.27
C PRO A 156 0.27 -7.29 14.49
N TYR A 157 0.49 -6.40 13.51
CA TYR A 157 1.46 -5.32 13.58
C TYR A 157 0.96 -4.07 12.87
N LEU A 158 0.92 -2.95 13.60
CA LEU A 158 0.59 -1.62 13.07
C LEU A 158 1.86 -0.95 12.52
N ALA A 159 2.25 -1.38 11.32
CA ALA A 159 3.44 -0.88 10.65
C ALA A 159 3.34 0.64 10.39
N PRO A 160 4.31 1.47 10.84
CA PRO A 160 4.35 2.90 10.55
C PRO A 160 4.30 3.22 9.05
N GLU A 161 4.82 2.34 8.20
CA GLU A 161 4.80 2.43 6.74
C GLU A 161 3.36 2.40 6.18
N ARG A 162 2.42 1.80 6.92
CA ARG A 162 0.98 1.75 6.60
C ARG A 162 0.14 2.82 7.26
N ALA A 163 0.76 3.86 7.82
CA ALA A 163 0.02 4.94 8.48
C ALA A 163 -1.06 5.59 7.59
N ASN A 164 -0.92 5.53 6.26
CA ASN A 164 -1.90 6.03 5.28
C ASN A 164 -3.19 5.20 5.23
N PHE A 165 -3.10 3.91 5.56
CA PHE A 165 -4.18 2.94 5.52
C PHE A 165 -4.77 2.69 6.90
N LEU A 166 -4.24 3.33 7.95
CA LEU A 166 -4.66 3.07 9.33
C LEU A 166 -6.18 3.18 9.55
N GLU A 167 -6.83 4.18 8.96
CA GLU A 167 -8.28 4.31 9.05
C GLU A 167 -9.01 3.15 8.35
N TYR A 168 -8.54 2.76 7.17
CA TYR A 168 -9.07 1.62 6.42
C TYR A 168 -8.89 0.32 7.20
N ASP A 169 -7.69 0.04 7.71
CA ASP A 169 -7.38 -1.20 8.41
C ASP A 169 -8.25 -1.36 9.67
N LEU A 170 -8.39 -0.28 10.46
CA LEU A 170 -9.19 -0.31 11.69
C LEU A 170 -10.70 -0.40 11.40
N ILE A 171 -11.22 0.33 10.41
CA ILE A 171 -12.66 0.28 10.12
C ILE A 171 -13.06 -1.02 9.42
N ARG A 172 -12.16 -1.63 8.65
CA ARG A 172 -12.34 -2.98 8.11
C ARG A 172 -12.49 -3.99 9.24
N MET A 173 -11.62 -3.94 10.24
CA MET A 173 -11.71 -4.79 11.43
C MET A 173 -13.05 -4.59 12.14
N VAL A 174 -13.48 -3.35 12.35
CA VAL A 174 -14.81 -3.05 12.94
C VAL A 174 -15.94 -3.59 12.07
N ASN A 175 -15.88 -3.44 10.75
CA ASN A 175 -16.90 -3.93 9.83
C ASN A 175 -17.00 -5.47 9.83
N ASN A 176 -15.86 -6.17 9.92
CA ASN A 176 -15.81 -7.63 10.02
C ASN A 176 -16.43 -8.12 11.33
N LEU A 177 -16.12 -7.47 12.45
CA LEU A 177 -16.69 -7.79 13.75
C LEU A 177 -18.18 -7.46 13.86
N ALA A 178 -18.63 -6.39 13.18
CA ALA A 178 -20.03 -6.02 13.09
C ALA A 178 -20.84 -6.93 12.17
N ASN A 179 -20.19 -7.59 11.20
CA ASN A 179 -20.80 -8.50 10.23
C ASN A 179 -20.02 -9.83 10.21
N PRO A 180 -20.13 -10.68 11.25
CA PRO A 180 -19.30 -11.87 11.40
C PRO A 180 -19.62 -12.97 10.39
N GLU A 181 -20.81 -12.95 9.78
CA GLU A 181 -21.17 -13.93 8.76
C GLU A 181 -20.27 -13.82 7.51
N LYS A 182 -19.84 -14.99 7.02
CA LYS A 182 -19.06 -15.09 5.78
C LYS A 182 -19.87 -14.56 4.61
N ALA A 183 -19.32 -13.56 3.92
CA ALA A 183 -19.99 -13.02 2.75
C ALA A 183 -20.11 -14.11 1.65
N PRO A 184 -21.29 -14.29 1.04
CA PRO A 184 -21.47 -15.21 -0.06
C PRO A 184 -20.75 -14.68 -1.31
N VAL A 185 -19.94 -15.54 -1.92
CA VAL A 185 -19.14 -15.23 -3.11
C VAL A 185 -19.43 -16.28 -4.18
N ALA A 186 -19.97 -15.86 -5.32
CA ALA A 186 -20.07 -16.73 -6.47
C ALA A 186 -18.71 -16.83 -7.17
N LEU A 187 -18.28 -18.04 -7.53
CA LEU A 187 -17.05 -18.30 -8.26
C LEU A 187 -17.39 -19.00 -9.58
N TYR A 188 -17.23 -18.28 -10.69
CA TYR A 188 -17.38 -18.80 -12.05
C TYR A 188 -16.02 -18.95 -12.71
N SER A 189 -15.57 -20.19 -12.93
CA SER A 189 -14.22 -20.45 -13.43
C SER A 189 -14.10 -21.77 -14.20
N ASP A 190 -13.25 -21.78 -15.22
CA ASP A 190 -12.80 -23.01 -15.87
C ASP A 190 -11.42 -23.50 -15.38
N LEU A 191 -10.77 -22.76 -14.47
CA LEU A 191 -9.52 -23.18 -13.85
C LEU A 191 -9.75 -24.42 -12.96
N PRO A 192 -8.75 -25.32 -12.83
CA PRO A 192 -8.87 -26.52 -12.01
C PRO A 192 -8.71 -26.23 -10.49
N LEU A 193 -9.41 -25.21 -9.98
CA LEU A 193 -9.29 -24.72 -8.60
C LEU A 193 -9.66 -25.78 -7.54
N SER A 194 -10.53 -26.72 -7.89
CA SER A 194 -10.92 -27.84 -7.00
C SER A 194 -9.97 -29.03 -7.09
N GLY A 195 -8.88 -28.91 -7.85
CA GLY A 195 -7.98 -30.01 -8.15
C GLY A 195 -8.46 -30.86 -9.33
N THR A 196 -7.58 -31.77 -9.74
CA THR A 196 -7.72 -32.65 -10.89
C THR A 196 -7.56 -34.11 -10.44
N GLN A 197 -7.91 -35.07 -11.30
CA GLN A 197 -7.63 -36.48 -10.98
C GLN A 197 -6.13 -36.73 -10.75
N GLN A 198 -5.24 -35.97 -11.43
CA GLN A 198 -3.79 -36.11 -11.32
C GLN A 198 -3.25 -35.69 -9.94
N ASP A 199 -3.91 -34.75 -9.27
CA ASP A 199 -3.56 -34.32 -7.90
C ASP A 199 -4.44 -34.96 -6.81
N ASN A 200 -5.26 -35.95 -7.16
CA ASN A 200 -6.28 -36.58 -6.30
C ASN A 200 -7.37 -35.60 -5.82
N PHE A 201 -7.83 -34.70 -6.70
CA PHE A 201 -8.88 -33.71 -6.43
C PHE A 201 -8.56 -32.84 -5.22
N ARG A 202 -7.29 -32.45 -5.08
CA ARG A 202 -6.84 -31.57 -4.02
C ARG A 202 -7.07 -30.13 -4.46
N PRO A 203 -7.94 -29.36 -3.79
CA PRO A 203 -8.16 -27.97 -4.13
C PRO A 203 -6.87 -27.16 -4.03
N TRP A 204 -6.75 -26.17 -4.89
CA TRP A 204 -5.69 -25.19 -4.77
C TRP A 204 -5.76 -24.50 -3.41
N VAL A 205 -4.60 -24.15 -2.86
CA VAL A 205 -4.52 -23.55 -1.52
C VAL A 205 -5.30 -22.24 -1.46
N ILE A 206 -5.32 -21.48 -2.57
CA ILE A 206 -6.09 -20.24 -2.66
C ILE A 206 -7.60 -20.45 -2.50
N LEU A 207 -8.17 -21.51 -3.10
CA LEU A 207 -9.60 -21.82 -2.95
C LEU A 207 -9.92 -22.21 -1.51
N SER A 208 -9.00 -22.95 -0.87
CA SER A 208 -9.12 -23.34 0.53
C SER A 208 -9.08 -22.11 1.46
N ALA A 209 -8.15 -21.18 1.22
CA ALA A 209 -8.05 -19.92 1.96
C ALA A 209 -9.30 -19.04 1.76
N LEU A 210 -9.81 -18.93 0.53
CA LEU A 210 -11.04 -18.19 0.25
C LEU A 210 -12.24 -18.79 1.00
N ARG A 211 -12.39 -20.12 1.06
CA ARG A 211 -13.47 -20.79 1.82
C ARG A 211 -13.36 -20.60 3.33
N GLN A 212 -12.16 -20.36 3.85
CA GLN A 212 -11.97 -20.03 5.27
C GLN A 212 -12.55 -18.66 5.59
N LEU A 213 -12.48 -17.70 4.67
CA LEU A 213 -12.86 -16.30 4.86
C LEU A 213 -14.27 -15.95 4.32
N PHE A 214 -14.73 -16.68 3.30
CA PHE A 214 -15.97 -16.40 2.55
C PHE A 214 -16.81 -17.66 2.36
N ASP A 215 -18.13 -17.48 2.12
CA ASP A 215 -19.02 -18.56 1.68
C ASP A 215 -18.91 -18.69 0.16
N VAL A 216 -17.89 -19.42 -0.31
CA VAL A 216 -17.57 -19.56 -1.74
C VAL A 216 -18.49 -20.60 -2.39
N ARG A 217 -19.37 -20.13 -3.27
CA ARG A 217 -20.30 -20.94 -4.08
C ARG A 217 -19.77 -21.08 -5.50
N LEU A 218 -19.31 -22.28 -5.84
CA LEU A 218 -18.86 -22.60 -7.20
C LEU A 218 -20.07 -22.67 -8.14
N LEU A 219 -20.00 -21.93 -9.24
CA LEU A 219 -20.99 -21.99 -10.30
C LEU A 219 -20.57 -23.02 -11.35
N ASP A 220 -21.52 -23.84 -11.79
CA ASP A 220 -21.30 -24.80 -12.87
C ASP A 220 -20.98 -24.09 -14.19
N LYS A 221 -20.21 -24.73 -15.07
CA LYS A 221 -19.86 -24.19 -16.40
C LYS A 221 -21.09 -23.79 -17.22
N GLY A 222 -22.18 -24.54 -17.06
CA GLY A 222 -23.45 -24.32 -17.75
C GLY A 222 -24.38 -23.30 -17.09
N ALA A 223 -23.99 -22.71 -15.95
CA ALA A 223 -24.79 -21.75 -15.21
C ALA A 223 -25.18 -20.56 -16.08
N THR A 224 -26.41 -20.08 -15.89
CA THR A 224 -26.99 -18.94 -16.61
C THR A 224 -27.48 -17.85 -15.65
N LYS A 225 -27.37 -18.08 -14.34
CA LYS A 225 -27.85 -17.20 -13.28
C LYS A 225 -26.87 -17.19 -12.11
N ILE A 226 -26.81 -16.06 -11.40
CA ILE A 226 -26.13 -15.91 -10.13
C ILE A 226 -27.19 -15.92 -9.03
N ASP A 227 -26.95 -16.65 -7.95
CA ASP A 227 -27.91 -16.77 -6.84
C ASP A 227 -28.28 -15.41 -6.25
N ALA A 228 -29.55 -15.27 -5.88
CA ALA A 228 -30.01 -14.10 -5.14
C ALA A 228 -29.29 -14.00 -3.77
N GLY A 229 -28.86 -12.79 -3.41
CA GLY A 229 -28.14 -12.52 -2.16
C GLY A 229 -26.62 -12.66 -2.25
N VAL A 230 -26.06 -12.98 -3.43
CA VAL A 230 -24.63 -12.85 -3.70
C VAL A 230 -24.34 -11.42 -4.16
N ASP A 231 -23.39 -10.76 -3.51
CA ASP A 231 -22.94 -9.41 -3.91
C ASP A 231 -21.50 -9.37 -4.45
N LEU A 232 -20.79 -10.51 -4.37
CA LEU A 232 -19.41 -10.68 -4.80
C LEU A 232 -19.32 -11.81 -5.83
N LEU A 233 -18.73 -11.50 -6.99
CA LEU A 233 -18.51 -12.47 -8.06
C LEU A 233 -17.02 -12.54 -8.39
N ILE A 234 -16.48 -13.75 -8.40
CA ILE A 234 -15.17 -14.04 -8.99
C ILE A 234 -15.42 -14.66 -10.37
N VAL A 235 -14.86 -14.05 -11.41
CA VAL A 235 -14.84 -14.60 -12.77
C VAL A 235 -13.39 -14.94 -13.09
N ALA A 236 -13.05 -16.22 -13.20
CA ALA A 236 -11.67 -16.63 -13.43
C ALA A 236 -11.55 -17.50 -14.68
N GLN A 237 -11.09 -16.87 -15.76
CA GLN A 237 -10.80 -17.49 -17.04
C GLN A 237 -11.92 -18.37 -17.63
N PRO A 238 -13.16 -17.88 -17.79
CA PRO A 238 -14.20 -18.64 -18.46
C PRO A 238 -13.91 -18.78 -19.96
N SER A 239 -13.59 -19.99 -20.39
CA SER A 239 -13.35 -20.34 -21.79
C SER A 239 -14.64 -20.58 -22.58
N VAL A 240 -15.75 -20.86 -21.87
CA VAL A 240 -17.10 -21.00 -22.43
C VAL A 240 -18.07 -20.19 -21.60
N LEU A 241 -18.45 -19.03 -22.11
CA LEU A 241 -19.43 -18.14 -21.50
C LEU A 241 -20.67 -18.05 -22.40
N LYS A 242 -21.81 -18.50 -21.87
CA LYS A 242 -23.10 -18.40 -22.57
C LYS A 242 -23.61 -16.96 -22.58
N ASP A 243 -24.43 -16.61 -23.57
CA ASP A 243 -25.00 -15.26 -23.71
C ASP A 243 -25.83 -14.88 -22.47
N GLU A 244 -26.53 -15.83 -21.86
CA GLU A 244 -27.33 -15.64 -20.65
C GLU A 244 -26.46 -15.31 -19.44
N MET A 245 -25.33 -16.00 -19.28
CA MET A 245 -24.39 -15.73 -18.19
C MET A 245 -23.63 -14.42 -18.41
N LEU A 246 -23.25 -14.11 -19.65
CA LEU A 246 -22.63 -12.83 -20.01
C LEU A 246 -23.57 -11.65 -19.68
N TYR A 247 -24.86 -11.79 -20.03
CA TYR A 247 -25.90 -10.84 -19.67
C TYR A 247 -26.12 -10.77 -18.15
N GLU A 248 -26.12 -11.91 -17.46
CA GLU A 248 -26.28 -11.95 -16.01
C GLU A 248 -25.13 -11.23 -15.28
N ILE A 249 -23.88 -11.39 -15.74
CA ILE A 249 -22.73 -10.67 -15.18
C ILE A 249 -22.86 -9.16 -15.39
N ASP A 250 -23.31 -8.73 -16.58
CA ASP A 250 -23.59 -7.31 -16.85
C ASP A 250 -24.63 -6.78 -15.85
N GLN A 251 -25.76 -7.45 -15.74
CA GLN A 251 -26.85 -7.01 -14.87
C GLN A 251 -26.50 -7.12 -13.38
N PHE A 252 -25.66 -8.08 -12.99
CA PHE A 252 -25.08 -8.17 -11.66
C PHE A 252 -24.31 -6.91 -11.30
N VAL A 253 -23.43 -6.45 -12.20
CA VAL A 253 -22.70 -5.17 -12.04
C VAL A 253 -23.68 -4.00 -12.01
N MET A 254 -24.68 -3.94 -12.90
CA MET A 254 -25.67 -2.86 -12.93
C MET A 254 -26.48 -2.74 -11.63
N ARG A 255 -26.75 -3.88 -10.97
CA ARG A 255 -27.45 -3.92 -9.67
C ARG A 255 -26.59 -3.47 -8.49
N GLY A 256 -25.27 -3.27 -8.69
CA GLY A 256 -24.31 -2.91 -7.64
C GLY A 256 -23.46 -4.09 -7.15
N GLY A 257 -23.53 -5.23 -7.82
CA GLY A 257 -22.64 -6.36 -7.59
C GLY A 257 -21.19 -6.01 -7.92
N ARG A 258 -20.26 -6.64 -7.22
CA ARG A 258 -18.83 -6.34 -7.29
C ARG A 258 -18.07 -7.53 -7.86
N VAL A 259 -17.13 -7.25 -8.75
CA VAL A 259 -16.49 -8.30 -9.56
C VAL A 259 -14.99 -8.28 -9.37
N LEU A 260 -14.42 -9.46 -9.09
CA LEU A 260 -13.00 -9.75 -9.23
C LEU A 260 -12.83 -10.65 -10.46
N ALA A 261 -12.30 -10.09 -11.55
CA ALA A 261 -12.15 -10.77 -12.82
C ALA A 261 -10.69 -11.09 -13.10
N PHE A 262 -10.39 -12.36 -13.39
CA PHE A 262 -9.11 -12.82 -13.92
C PHE A 262 -9.31 -13.23 -15.36
N VAL A 263 -8.78 -12.42 -16.28
CA VAL A 263 -8.96 -12.55 -17.72
C VAL A 263 -7.60 -12.57 -18.38
N ASP A 264 -7.25 -13.69 -18.97
CA ASP A 264 -5.91 -13.97 -19.44
C ASP A 264 -5.93 -14.25 -20.96
N PRO A 265 -5.00 -13.68 -21.75
CA PRO A 265 -4.86 -14.07 -23.14
C PRO A 265 -4.47 -15.56 -23.29
N TYR A 266 -3.79 -16.16 -22.31
CA TYR A 266 -3.40 -17.57 -22.29
C TYR A 266 -2.99 -18.07 -20.89
N ALA A 267 -3.96 -18.65 -20.17
CA ALA A 267 -3.72 -19.28 -18.87
C ALA A 267 -3.01 -20.64 -19.02
N GLU A 268 -1.71 -20.68 -18.73
CA GLU A 268 -0.88 -21.89 -18.80
C GLU A 268 -1.35 -22.95 -17.79
N SER A 269 -1.91 -22.52 -16.64
CA SER A 269 -2.44 -23.43 -15.62
C SER A 269 -3.61 -24.29 -16.09
N MET A 270 -4.34 -23.88 -17.14
CA MET A 270 -5.38 -24.72 -17.74
C MET A 270 -4.82 -25.99 -18.39
N ALA A 271 -3.53 -26.01 -18.75
CA ALA A 271 -2.87 -27.22 -19.24
C ALA A 271 -2.82 -28.33 -18.17
N GLN A 272 -2.86 -27.95 -16.88
CA GLN A 272 -2.81 -28.89 -15.76
C GLN A 272 -4.13 -29.67 -15.60
N ALA A 273 -5.25 -29.21 -16.18
CA ALA A 273 -6.54 -29.90 -16.12
C ALA A 273 -6.55 -31.26 -16.86
N GLY A 274 -5.48 -31.58 -17.60
CA GLY A 274 -5.28 -32.86 -18.26
C GLY A 274 -6.11 -33.06 -19.53
N PRO A 275 -5.82 -34.09 -20.33
CA PRO A 275 -6.42 -34.30 -21.66
C PRO A 275 -7.93 -34.59 -21.64
N MET A 276 -8.54 -34.85 -20.48
CA MET A 276 -9.97 -35.14 -20.33
C MET A 276 -10.85 -33.87 -20.33
N MET A 277 -10.27 -32.70 -20.05
CA MET A 277 -10.94 -31.38 -20.04
C MET A 277 -10.76 -30.60 -21.36
N GLY A 278 -10.40 -31.30 -22.44
CA GLY A 278 -10.25 -30.72 -23.77
C GLY A 278 -8.86 -30.12 -24.02
N ARG A 279 -8.56 -29.86 -25.29
CA ARG A 279 -7.40 -29.05 -25.68
C ARG A 279 -7.45 -27.72 -24.93
N LEU A 280 -6.29 -27.19 -24.54
CA LEU A 280 -6.14 -25.81 -24.10
C LEU A 280 -7.01 -24.89 -24.97
N PRO A 281 -7.84 -24.02 -24.37
CA PRO A 281 -8.65 -23.10 -25.14
C PRO A 281 -7.76 -22.30 -26.11
N PRO A 282 -8.25 -21.97 -27.31
CA PRO A 282 -7.52 -21.09 -28.21
C PRO A 282 -7.13 -19.79 -27.48
N PRO A 283 -5.92 -19.26 -27.69
CA PRO A 283 -5.51 -18.00 -27.08
C PRO A 283 -6.49 -16.86 -27.36
N GLY A 284 -6.77 -16.08 -26.32
CA GLY A 284 -7.67 -14.93 -26.37
C GLY A 284 -9.16 -15.23 -26.31
N VAL A 285 -9.59 -16.50 -26.21
CA VAL A 285 -11.02 -16.84 -26.26
C VAL A 285 -11.81 -16.16 -25.13
N THR A 286 -11.27 -16.15 -23.91
CA THR A 286 -11.88 -15.53 -22.73
C THR A 286 -12.03 -14.02 -22.92
N ILE A 287 -10.96 -13.35 -23.38
CA ILE A 287 -10.99 -11.91 -23.67
C ILE A 287 -12.06 -11.62 -24.74
N GLY A 288 -12.14 -12.45 -25.78
CA GLY A 288 -13.13 -12.32 -26.85
C GLY A 288 -14.57 -12.44 -26.35
N GLN A 289 -14.85 -13.41 -25.48
CA GLN A 289 -16.19 -13.62 -24.90
C GLN A 289 -16.57 -12.50 -23.92
N MET A 290 -15.62 -12.01 -23.12
CA MET A 290 -15.84 -10.93 -22.16
C MET A 290 -15.79 -9.54 -22.80
N LYS A 291 -15.47 -9.43 -24.10
CA LYS A 291 -15.29 -8.15 -24.81
C LYS A 291 -16.45 -7.16 -24.58
N PRO A 292 -17.75 -7.54 -24.63
CA PRO A 292 -18.85 -6.61 -24.36
C PRO A 292 -18.79 -6.01 -22.95
N LEU A 293 -18.45 -6.83 -21.93
CA LEU A 293 -18.30 -6.38 -20.55
C LEU A 293 -17.09 -5.46 -20.38
N LEU A 294 -15.92 -5.88 -20.89
CA LEU A 294 -14.69 -5.07 -20.82
C LEU A 294 -14.92 -3.68 -21.43
N GLU A 295 -15.54 -3.65 -22.60
CA GLU A 295 -15.88 -2.41 -23.30
C GLU A 295 -16.85 -1.52 -22.51
N SER A 296 -17.88 -2.11 -21.89
CA SER A 296 -18.82 -1.42 -21.00
C SER A 296 -18.11 -0.86 -19.75
N TRP A 297 -17.16 -1.61 -19.20
CA TRP A 297 -16.33 -1.19 -18.06
C TRP A 297 -15.29 -0.13 -18.43
N GLY A 298 -15.16 0.24 -19.71
CA GLY A 298 -14.26 1.29 -20.19
C GLY A 298 -12.81 0.83 -20.37
N VAL A 299 -12.58 -0.47 -20.51
CA VAL A 299 -11.26 -1.06 -20.75
C VAL A 299 -11.26 -1.95 -21.99
N GLU A 300 -10.09 -2.20 -22.52
CA GLU A 300 -9.86 -3.17 -23.59
C GLU A 300 -8.58 -3.95 -23.32
N MET A 301 -8.50 -5.13 -23.92
CA MET A 301 -7.33 -6.00 -23.82
C MET A 301 -7.02 -6.60 -25.19
N PRO A 302 -5.75 -6.62 -25.62
CA PRO A 302 -5.36 -7.33 -26.82
C PRO A 302 -5.66 -8.83 -26.71
N LEU A 303 -6.41 -9.37 -27.68
CA LEU A 303 -6.86 -10.77 -27.65
C LEU A 303 -5.71 -11.78 -27.56
N THR A 304 -4.68 -11.61 -28.38
CA THR A 304 -3.64 -12.63 -28.58
C THR A 304 -2.25 -12.10 -28.25
N LYS A 305 -2.15 -11.11 -27.34
CA LYS A 305 -0.87 -10.59 -26.86
C LYS A 305 -0.74 -10.75 -25.35
N PHE A 306 0.39 -11.30 -24.91
CA PHE A 306 0.86 -11.19 -23.53
C PHE A 306 1.92 -10.08 -23.43
N VAL A 307 2.20 -9.62 -22.23
CA VAL A 307 3.24 -8.62 -21.96
C VAL A 307 4.47 -9.31 -21.41
N GLY A 308 5.60 -9.12 -22.09
CA GLY A 308 6.91 -9.45 -21.55
C GLY A 308 7.61 -8.23 -20.97
N ASP A 309 8.35 -8.39 -19.87
CA ASP A 309 9.13 -7.34 -19.22
C ASP A 309 10.52 -7.88 -18.87
N ALA A 310 11.56 -7.31 -19.48
CA ALA A 310 12.92 -7.80 -19.31
C ALA A 310 13.48 -7.58 -17.90
N ASN A 311 12.96 -6.60 -17.15
CA ASN A 311 13.41 -6.34 -15.77
C ASN A 311 12.74 -7.26 -14.76
N ALA A 312 11.51 -7.71 -15.05
CA ALA A 312 10.74 -8.59 -14.18
C ALA A 312 10.83 -10.07 -14.58
N ALA A 313 11.42 -10.39 -15.73
CA ALA A 313 11.45 -11.75 -16.25
C ALA A 313 12.23 -12.72 -15.37
N GLN A 314 11.66 -13.91 -15.18
CA GLN A 314 12.33 -15.01 -14.50
C GLN A 314 13.42 -15.63 -15.38
N ARG A 315 14.57 -15.97 -14.78
CA ARG A 315 15.62 -16.73 -15.47
C ARG A 315 15.30 -18.22 -15.47
N VAL A 316 15.32 -18.83 -16.66
CA VAL A 316 15.10 -20.27 -16.84
C VAL A 316 16.24 -20.89 -17.65
N GLY A 317 16.44 -22.20 -17.48
CA GLY A 317 17.32 -22.97 -18.36
C GLY A 317 16.57 -23.35 -19.64
N ALA A 318 17.09 -22.99 -20.80
CA ALA A 318 16.56 -23.39 -22.10
C ALA A 318 17.62 -24.11 -22.94
N PRO A 319 17.25 -25.07 -23.80
CA PRO A 319 18.17 -25.65 -24.77
C PRO A 319 18.70 -24.56 -25.73
N GLY A 320 20.01 -24.33 -25.72
CA GLY A 320 20.68 -23.44 -26.66
C GLY A 320 20.79 -24.06 -28.06
N PRO A 321 21.19 -23.26 -29.07
CA PRO A 321 21.35 -23.73 -30.45
C PRO A 321 22.35 -24.89 -30.63
N ASP A 322 23.28 -25.05 -29.69
CA ASP A 322 24.30 -26.10 -29.63
C ASP A 322 23.87 -27.31 -28.76
N GLY A 323 22.62 -27.32 -28.27
CA GLY A 323 22.08 -28.35 -27.39
C GLY A 323 22.49 -28.23 -25.92
N ARG A 324 23.30 -27.23 -25.54
CA ARG A 324 23.66 -26.97 -24.14
C ARG A 324 22.60 -26.12 -23.47
N THR A 325 22.35 -26.36 -22.19
CA THR A 325 21.43 -25.52 -21.42
C THR A 325 22.03 -24.13 -21.19
N VAL A 326 21.33 -23.10 -21.63
CA VAL A 326 21.68 -21.69 -21.41
C VAL A 326 20.65 -21.04 -20.50
N ALA A 327 21.11 -20.13 -19.64
CA ALA A 327 20.23 -19.38 -18.74
C ALA A 327 19.76 -18.09 -19.42
N VAL A 328 18.48 -18.06 -19.79
CA VAL A 328 17.83 -16.97 -20.54
C VAL A 328 16.70 -16.35 -19.74
N ASN A 329 16.37 -15.09 -20.02
CA ASN A 329 15.21 -14.42 -19.41
C ASN A 329 13.94 -14.89 -20.11
N TYR A 330 13.07 -15.58 -19.39
CA TYR A 330 11.80 -16.00 -19.95
C TYR A 330 10.75 -14.92 -19.75
N LEU A 331 10.55 -14.13 -20.80
CA LEU A 331 9.71 -12.94 -20.76
C LEU A 331 8.22 -13.21 -20.49
N ALA A 332 7.76 -14.45 -20.59
CA ALA A 332 6.38 -14.80 -20.27
C ALA A 332 6.12 -14.91 -18.75
N TRP A 333 7.15 -15.18 -17.94
CA TRP A 333 7.00 -15.35 -16.50
C TRP A 333 7.63 -14.16 -15.77
N LEU A 334 6.78 -13.36 -15.14
CA LEU A 334 7.19 -12.11 -14.51
C LEU A 334 7.12 -12.21 -12.99
N VAL A 335 8.20 -11.81 -12.34
CA VAL A 335 8.29 -11.60 -10.90
C VAL A 335 8.27 -10.09 -10.67
N LEU A 336 7.12 -9.59 -10.23
CA LEU A 336 6.85 -8.18 -10.02
C LEU A 336 7.16 -7.82 -8.56
N GLU A 337 7.94 -6.75 -8.36
CA GLU A 337 8.43 -6.34 -7.04
C GLU A 337 8.54 -4.81 -6.95
N GLY A 338 8.69 -4.28 -5.74
CA GLY A 338 9.04 -2.86 -5.54
C GLY A 338 8.04 -1.87 -6.17
N ASP A 339 8.48 -1.14 -7.19
CA ASP A 339 7.71 -0.08 -7.85
C ASP A 339 6.67 -0.59 -8.87
N ASN A 340 6.49 -1.90 -9.01
CA ASN A 340 5.45 -2.50 -9.86
C ASN A 340 4.02 -2.42 -9.25
N PHE A 341 3.88 -1.93 -8.01
CA PHE A 341 2.63 -1.94 -7.27
C PHE A 341 2.13 -0.54 -6.92
N ASN A 342 0.81 -0.36 -6.94
CA ASN A 342 0.19 0.86 -6.44
C ASN A 342 0.30 0.93 -4.91
N ARG A 343 1.11 1.86 -4.42
CA ARG A 343 1.31 2.11 -2.98
C ARG A 343 0.21 2.94 -2.34
N ASP A 344 -0.72 3.49 -3.13
CA ASP A 344 -1.84 4.30 -2.66
C ASP A 344 -3.16 3.49 -2.58
N ASP A 345 -3.19 2.26 -3.12
CA ASP A 345 -4.35 1.36 -3.05
C ASP A 345 -4.16 0.26 -1.99
N ALA A 346 -5.19 0.04 -1.16
CA ALA A 346 -5.12 -0.89 -0.03
C ALA A 346 -4.90 -2.36 -0.45
N VAL A 347 -5.28 -2.73 -1.67
CA VAL A 347 -5.12 -4.11 -2.19
C VAL A 347 -3.66 -4.39 -2.56
N SER A 348 -2.96 -3.39 -3.11
CA SER A 348 -1.59 -3.57 -3.64
C SER A 348 -0.48 -2.95 -2.80
N ALA A 349 -0.81 -2.09 -1.84
CA ALA A 349 0.19 -1.32 -1.09
C ALA A 349 1.20 -2.17 -0.30
N GLU A 350 0.77 -3.33 0.19
CA GLU A 350 1.57 -4.27 0.97
C GLU A 350 2.26 -5.37 0.14
N LEU A 351 1.94 -5.47 -1.14
CA LEU A 351 2.55 -6.48 -1.99
C LEU A 351 4.05 -6.22 -2.06
N ARG A 352 4.81 -7.28 -1.81
CA ARG A 352 6.27 -7.29 -1.93
C ARG A 352 6.69 -7.97 -3.22
N ARG A 353 6.03 -9.08 -3.54
CA ARG A 353 6.35 -9.93 -4.68
C ARG A 353 5.09 -10.59 -5.22
N VAL A 354 4.83 -10.47 -6.51
CA VAL A 354 3.73 -11.17 -7.20
C VAL A 354 4.29 -11.83 -8.44
N VAL A 355 3.91 -13.07 -8.71
CA VAL A 355 4.32 -13.80 -9.90
C VAL A 355 3.14 -13.91 -10.85
N VAL A 356 3.33 -13.56 -12.11
CA VAL A 356 2.32 -13.68 -13.17
C VAL A 356 2.92 -14.39 -14.38
N ASN A 357 2.10 -15.16 -15.10
CA ASN A 357 2.53 -15.87 -16.30
C ASN A 357 1.66 -15.46 -17.47
N SER A 358 2.27 -15.23 -18.63
CA SER A 358 1.55 -14.94 -19.88
C SER A 358 0.53 -13.79 -19.78
N ALA A 359 0.73 -12.87 -18.83
CA ALA A 359 -0.23 -11.82 -18.48
C ALA A 359 -0.54 -10.90 -19.67
N GLY A 360 -1.82 -10.55 -19.85
CA GLY A 360 -2.27 -9.58 -20.85
C GLY A 360 -1.98 -8.12 -20.47
N ALA A 361 -2.39 -7.20 -21.34
CA ALA A 361 -2.34 -5.75 -21.11
C ALA A 361 -3.75 -5.18 -20.99
N ILE A 362 -4.06 -4.54 -19.86
CA ILE A 362 -5.27 -3.74 -19.70
C ILE A 362 -4.99 -2.35 -20.25
N GLU A 363 -5.82 -1.90 -21.19
CA GLU A 363 -5.75 -0.57 -21.78
C GLU A 363 -7.05 0.17 -21.47
N LYS A 364 -6.94 1.44 -21.06
CA LYS A 364 -8.12 2.28 -20.83
C LYS A 364 -8.69 2.69 -22.19
N ARG A 365 -9.98 2.46 -22.40
CA ARG A 365 -10.66 2.84 -23.64
C ARG A 365 -10.86 4.36 -23.69
N GLU A 366 -10.61 4.96 -24.84
CA GLU A 366 -10.96 6.36 -25.07
C GLU A 366 -12.48 6.57 -24.97
N GLY A 367 -12.90 7.59 -24.23
CA GLY A 367 -14.32 7.88 -24.00
C GLY A 367 -15.02 7.01 -22.95
N GLY A 368 -14.31 6.13 -22.25
CA GLY A 368 -14.86 5.38 -21.11
C GLY A 368 -15.33 6.32 -19.98
N THR A 369 -16.51 6.05 -19.41
CA THR A 369 -17.09 6.82 -18.29
C THR A 369 -16.49 6.45 -16.93
N THR A 370 -15.78 5.34 -16.87
CA THR A 370 -15.15 4.82 -15.66
C THR A 370 -13.75 5.39 -15.42
N THR A 371 -13.38 5.42 -14.16
CA THR A 371 -12.02 5.65 -13.71
C THR A 371 -11.30 4.31 -13.64
N VAL A 372 -10.18 4.19 -14.37
CA VAL A 372 -9.33 3.01 -14.42
C VAL A 372 -8.01 3.35 -13.73
N GLU A 373 -7.75 2.74 -12.60
CA GLU A 373 -6.58 2.95 -11.76
C GLU A 373 -5.70 1.69 -11.77
N PRO A 374 -4.43 1.76 -12.17
CA PRO A 374 -3.56 0.60 -12.15
C PRO A 374 -3.25 0.17 -10.71
N LEU A 375 -3.29 -1.14 -10.47
CA LEU A 375 -2.89 -1.78 -9.21
C LEU A 375 -1.52 -2.44 -9.34
N ILE A 376 -1.29 -3.09 -10.49
CA ILE A 376 -0.05 -3.79 -10.83
C ILE A 376 0.33 -3.42 -12.26
N TRP A 377 1.59 -3.08 -12.51
CA TRP A 377 2.10 -2.73 -13.83
C TRP A 377 3.52 -3.21 -14.09
N THR A 378 3.90 -3.32 -15.37
CA THR A 378 5.26 -3.64 -15.79
C THR A 378 6.20 -2.43 -15.71
N SER A 379 7.51 -2.69 -15.73
CA SER A 379 8.53 -1.69 -16.02
C SER A 379 8.35 -1.07 -17.43
N LYS A 380 9.13 -0.04 -17.73
CA LYS A 380 9.17 0.57 -19.08
C LYS A 380 9.95 -0.25 -20.09
N VAL A 381 10.61 -1.33 -19.65
CA VAL A 381 11.36 -2.25 -20.51
C VAL A 381 10.45 -3.45 -20.81
N ALA A 382 9.31 -3.17 -21.43
CA ALA A 382 8.25 -4.14 -21.67
C ALA A 382 7.74 -4.09 -23.11
N GLN A 383 7.19 -5.20 -23.59
CA GLN A 383 6.68 -5.37 -24.95
C GLN A 383 5.44 -6.27 -24.95
N ARG A 384 4.48 -6.00 -25.83
CA ARG A 384 3.42 -6.96 -26.16
C ARG A 384 3.92 -7.99 -27.17
N ILE A 385 3.90 -9.27 -26.79
CA ILE A 385 4.40 -10.40 -27.56
C ILE A 385 3.22 -11.31 -27.95
N ASP A 386 3.30 -11.94 -29.11
CA ASP A 386 2.25 -12.83 -29.60
C ASP A 386 2.19 -14.13 -28.80
N VAL A 387 1.01 -14.49 -28.29
CA VAL A 387 0.83 -15.73 -27.52
C VAL A 387 1.05 -16.98 -28.38
N MET A 388 0.96 -16.89 -29.71
CA MET A 388 1.32 -18.03 -30.57
C MET A 388 2.76 -18.51 -30.36
N GLN A 389 3.65 -17.64 -29.88
CA GLN A 389 5.03 -18.02 -29.52
C GLN A 389 5.09 -18.95 -28.30
N LEU A 390 4.03 -19.00 -27.48
CA LEU A 390 3.89 -19.88 -26.33
C LEU A 390 3.03 -21.12 -26.66
N ALA A 391 1.94 -20.94 -27.41
CA ALA A 391 0.94 -21.99 -27.62
C ALA A 391 1.39 -23.15 -28.53
N GLN A 392 2.31 -22.93 -29.48
CA GLN A 392 2.76 -23.98 -30.41
C GLN A 392 4.00 -24.73 -29.90
N GLN A 393 5.03 -23.99 -29.51
CA GLN A 393 6.23 -24.50 -28.84
C GLN A 393 7.00 -23.32 -28.22
N PRO A 394 7.04 -23.20 -26.89
CA PRO A 394 7.78 -22.13 -26.23
C PRO A 394 9.29 -22.22 -26.55
N ASP A 395 9.86 -21.12 -27.04
CA ASP A 395 11.29 -20.94 -27.23
C ASP A 395 11.75 -19.66 -26.52
N PRO A 396 12.18 -19.76 -25.24
CA PRO A 396 12.64 -18.62 -24.47
C PRO A 396 13.83 -17.89 -25.09
N VAL A 397 14.73 -18.62 -25.79
CA VAL A 397 15.93 -18.04 -26.41
C VAL A 397 15.53 -17.14 -27.58
N ARG A 398 14.59 -17.62 -28.41
CA ARG A 398 14.05 -16.81 -29.53
C ARG A 398 13.28 -15.60 -29.01
N ILE A 399 12.39 -15.80 -28.04
CA ILE A 399 11.57 -14.72 -27.45
C ILE A 399 12.46 -13.61 -26.87
N GLU A 400 13.49 -13.95 -26.10
CA GLU A 400 14.43 -12.97 -25.54
C GLU A 400 15.23 -12.25 -26.64
N LYS A 401 15.66 -12.97 -27.69
CA LYS A 401 16.44 -12.40 -28.80
C LYS A 401 15.61 -11.44 -29.66
N GLU A 402 14.33 -11.74 -29.87
CA GLU A 402 13.40 -10.91 -30.67
C GLU A 402 12.78 -9.76 -29.87
N PHE A 403 13.00 -9.73 -28.55
CA PHE A 403 12.44 -8.74 -27.67
C PHE A 403 12.88 -7.31 -28.02
N GLN A 404 11.89 -6.43 -28.14
CA GLN A 404 12.07 -5.01 -28.39
C GLN A 404 11.10 -4.24 -27.51
N SER A 405 11.65 -3.54 -26.51
CA SER A 405 10.86 -2.72 -25.60
C SER A 405 10.03 -1.67 -26.35
N GLU A 406 8.75 -1.55 -26.00
CA GLU A 406 7.86 -0.47 -26.45
C GLU A 406 8.08 0.84 -25.67
N GLY A 407 8.99 0.86 -24.69
CA GLY A 407 9.35 2.06 -23.92
C GLY A 407 8.26 2.57 -22.98
N ARG A 408 7.23 1.76 -22.71
CA ARG A 408 6.09 2.09 -21.84
C ARG A 408 5.75 0.95 -20.90
N SER A 409 5.08 1.29 -19.81
CA SER A 409 4.52 0.32 -18.85
C SER A 409 3.13 -0.14 -19.30
N PHE A 410 2.78 -1.38 -18.95
CA PHE A 410 1.47 -1.98 -19.20
C PHE A 410 0.78 -2.30 -17.88
N MET A 411 -0.53 -2.07 -17.81
CA MET A 411 -1.32 -2.42 -16.64
C MET A 411 -1.66 -3.91 -16.69
N LEU A 412 -1.27 -4.63 -15.63
CA LEU A 412 -1.54 -6.06 -15.47
C LEU A 412 -2.72 -6.30 -14.53
N ALA A 413 -2.96 -5.40 -13.59
CA ALA A 413 -4.19 -5.37 -12.81
C ALA A 413 -4.66 -3.92 -12.64
N ALA A 414 -5.97 -3.71 -12.68
CA ALA A 414 -6.57 -2.39 -12.55
C ALA A 414 -7.87 -2.44 -11.74
N ARG A 415 -8.09 -1.38 -10.97
CA ARG A 415 -9.37 -1.08 -10.34
C ARG A 415 -10.18 -0.20 -11.28
N ILE A 416 -11.44 -0.56 -11.48
CA ILE A 416 -12.39 0.14 -12.33
C ILE A 416 -13.54 0.61 -11.44
N THR A 417 -13.74 1.93 -11.38
CA THR A 417 -14.81 2.54 -10.58
C THR A 417 -15.55 3.64 -11.34
N GLY A 418 -16.79 3.92 -10.95
CA GLY A 418 -17.57 5.03 -11.50
C GLY A 418 -18.86 4.58 -12.17
N PRO A 419 -19.56 5.50 -12.86
CA PRO A 419 -20.78 5.15 -13.57
C PRO A 419 -20.45 4.26 -14.78
N VAL A 420 -21.23 3.19 -14.95
CA VAL A 420 -21.17 2.26 -16.08
C VAL A 420 -22.54 2.17 -16.73
N LYS A 421 -22.54 2.10 -18.07
CA LYS A 421 -23.71 1.74 -18.86
C LYS A 421 -23.66 0.27 -19.22
N SER A 422 -24.81 -0.39 -19.25
CA SER A 422 -24.91 -1.80 -19.62
C SER A 422 -24.29 -2.04 -21.01
N ALA A 423 -23.65 -3.20 -21.16
CA ALA A 423 -23.23 -3.72 -22.46
C ALA A 423 -24.42 -4.02 -23.40
N TYR A 424 -25.65 -4.00 -22.86
CA TYR A 424 -26.91 -4.29 -23.53
C TYR A 424 -27.85 -3.08 -23.46
N PRO A 425 -27.54 -1.95 -24.14
CA PRO A 425 -28.31 -0.71 -24.01
C PRO A 425 -29.79 -0.83 -24.44
N ASP A 426 -30.08 -1.75 -25.35
CA ASP A 426 -31.43 -2.02 -25.87
C ASP A 426 -32.15 -3.15 -25.10
N GLY A 427 -31.58 -3.60 -23.98
CA GLY A 427 -32.08 -4.74 -23.21
C GLY A 427 -31.47 -6.09 -23.63
N PRO A 428 -31.96 -7.20 -23.04
CA PRO A 428 -31.41 -8.53 -23.30
C PRO A 428 -31.39 -8.86 -24.80
N SER A 429 -30.31 -9.50 -25.27
CA SER A 429 -30.20 -9.90 -26.66
C SER A 429 -31.26 -10.94 -27.04
N GLN A 430 -31.51 -11.11 -28.34
CA GLN A 430 -32.48 -12.11 -28.80
C GLN A 430 -32.11 -13.53 -28.34
N ALA A 431 -30.82 -13.88 -28.33
CA ALA A 431 -30.34 -15.17 -27.83
C ALA A 431 -30.71 -15.39 -26.34
N VAL A 432 -30.56 -14.35 -25.51
CA VAL A 432 -30.93 -14.40 -24.09
C VAL A 432 -32.44 -14.52 -23.90
N LEU A 433 -33.23 -13.87 -24.74
CA LEU A 433 -34.70 -13.93 -24.71
C LEU A 433 -35.22 -15.29 -25.18
N ASP A 434 -34.63 -15.86 -26.21
CA ASP A 434 -35.01 -17.18 -26.77
C ASP A 434 -34.71 -18.31 -25.80
N ALA A 435 -33.71 -18.14 -24.92
CA ALA A 435 -33.39 -19.07 -23.84
C ALA A 435 -34.40 -19.06 -22.68
N GLN A 436 -35.34 -18.10 -22.63
CA GLN A 436 -36.36 -18.05 -21.59
C GLN A 436 -37.51 -19.02 -21.89
N GLU A 437 -38.00 -19.69 -20.84
CA GLU A 437 -38.99 -20.77 -20.93
C GLU A 437 -40.32 -20.34 -21.57
N ASN A 438 -40.76 -19.10 -21.36
CA ASN A 438 -42.04 -18.58 -21.85
C ASN A 438 -42.02 -17.06 -22.05
N ASP A 439 -43.08 -16.53 -22.67
CA ASP A 439 -43.21 -15.09 -22.97
C ASP A 439 -43.30 -14.22 -21.69
N GLU A 440 -43.84 -14.77 -20.60
CA GLU A 440 -43.92 -14.09 -19.30
C GLU A 440 -42.52 -13.85 -18.71
N ALA A 441 -41.65 -14.86 -18.76
CA ALA A 441 -40.25 -14.77 -18.34
C ALA A 441 -39.47 -13.78 -19.21
N ARG A 442 -39.71 -13.76 -20.53
CA ARG A 442 -39.12 -12.75 -21.43
C ARG A 442 -39.54 -11.33 -21.06
N ALA A 443 -40.84 -11.13 -20.79
CA ALA A 443 -41.37 -9.83 -20.40
C ALA A 443 -40.79 -9.38 -19.04
N ALA A 444 -40.70 -10.28 -18.08
CA ALA A 444 -40.11 -10.02 -16.77
C ALA A 444 -38.61 -9.65 -16.88
N LEU A 445 -37.85 -10.37 -17.70
CA LEU A 445 -36.42 -10.09 -17.92
C LEU A 445 -36.21 -8.71 -18.56
N LYS A 446 -37.01 -8.35 -19.57
CA LYS A 446 -36.98 -7.02 -20.19
C LYS A 446 -37.34 -5.92 -19.19
N ALA A 447 -38.33 -6.15 -18.32
CA ALA A 447 -38.75 -5.18 -17.32
C ALA A 447 -37.72 -5.00 -16.19
N ALA A 448 -36.97 -6.04 -15.85
CA ALA A 448 -35.94 -6.01 -14.81
C ALA A 448 -34.60 -5.43 -15.29
N HIS A 449 -34.41 -5.26 -16.60
CA HIS A 449 -33.17 -4.78 -17.18
C HIS A 449 -32.80 -3.37 -16.72
N LEU A 450 -31.53 -3.19 -16.37
CA LEU A 450 -30.93 -1.92 -16.03
C LEU A 450 -29.97 -1.50 -17.14
N ALA A 451 -30.25 -0.37 -17.78
CA ALA A 451 -29.39 0.21 -18.81
C ALA A 451 -28.18 0.98 -18.22
N GLU A 452 -28.28 1.40 -16.95
CA GLU A 452 -27.22 2.08 -16.21
C GLU A 452 -27.11 1.53 -14.79
N ALA A 453 -25.89 1.55 -14.24
CA ALA A 453 -25.64 1.04 -12.90
C ALA A 453 -26.29 1.92 -11.82
N LYS A 454 -26.95 1.29 -10.83
CA LYS A 454 -27.63 1.99 -9.72
C LYS A 454 -26.66 2.74 -8.80
N GLN A 455 -25.42 2.29 -8.74
CA GLN A 455 -24.35 2.86 -7.92
C GLN A 455 -23.05 2.81 -8.72
N PRO A 456 -22.03 3.63 -8.38
CA PRO A 456 -20.70 3.50 -8.97
C PRO A 456 -20.20 2.06 -8.82
N VAL A 457 -19.76 1.47 -9.93
CA VAL A 457 -19.26 0.09 -9.91
C VAL A 457 -17.93 0.01 -9.16
N ASN A 458 -17.59 -1.17 -8.67
CA ASN A 458 -16.26 -1.47 -8.13
C ASN A 458 -15.84 -2.85 -8.65
N ILE A 459 -14.90 -2.83 -9.59
CA ILE A 459 -14.41 -4.01 -10.29
C ILE A 459 -12.89 -4.01 -10.17
N ILE A 460 -12.31 -5.18 -9.87
CA ILE A 460 -10.87 -5.40 -9.98
C ILE A 460 -10.67 -6.38 -11.13
N LEU A 461 -9.98 -5.92 -12.17
CA LEU A 461 -9.63 -6.72 -13.34
C LEU A 461 -8.14 -7.06 -13.28
N VAL A 462 -7.82 -8.33 -13.46
CA VAL A 462 -6.48 -8.90 -13.48
C VAL A 462 -6.28 -9.57 -14.82
N ALA A 463 -5.22 -9.22 -15.53
CA ALA A 463 -4.92 -9.67 -16.87
C ALA A 463 -4.24 -11.05 -16.93
N ASP A 464 -4.25 -11.78 -15.82
CA ASP A 464 -3.54 -13.05 -15.64
C ASP A 464 -4.38 -13.94 -14.71
N ALA A 465 -4.72 -15.13 -15.17
CA ALA A 465 -5.45 -16.12 -14.39
C ALA A 465 -4.51 -17.07 -13.65
N ASP A 466 -3.28 -17.21 -14.14
CA ASP A 466 -2.25 -18.02 -13.51
C ASP A 466 -1.75 -17.40 -12.21
N LEU A 467 -2.06 -16.13 -11.92
CA LEU A 467 -1.85 -15.53 -10.60
C LEU A 467 -2.43 -16.41 -9.48
N LEU A 468 -3.57 -17.07 -9.73
CA LEU A 468 -4.23 -17.95 -8.77
C LEU A 468 -3.55 -19.32 -8.61
N ALA A 469 -2.68 -19.72 -9.54
CA ALA A 469 -2.12 -21.07 -9.60
C ALA A 469 -1.05 -21.30 -8.52
N ASP A 470 -1.19 -22.38 -7.74
CA ASP A 470 -0.34 -22.69 -6.59
C ASP A 470 1.16 -22.70 -6.95
N ASN A 471 1.53 -23.20 -8.12
CA ASN A 471 2.92 -23.27 -8.58
C ASN A 471 3.62 -21.91 -8.76
N ASN A 472 2.87 -20.82 -8.87
CA ASN A 472 3.43 -19.48 -9.06
C ASN A 472 3.81 -18.81 -7.73
N TRP A 473 3.19 -19.21 -6.62
CA TRP A 473 3.36 -18.52 -5.34
C TRP A 473 3.62 -19.43 -4.14
N LEU A 474 3.58 -20.75 -4.33
CA LEU A 474 3.93 -21.74 -3.31
C LEU A 474 5.12 -22.60 -3.74
N ASN A 475 5.99 -22.89 -2.79
CA ASN A 475 6.85 -24.05 -2.87
C ASN A 475 6.21 -25.20 -2.10
N VAL A 476 5.89 -26.29 -2.79
CA VAL A 476 5.24 -27.48 -2.22
C VAL A 476 6.27 -28.59 -2.09
N GLN A 477 6.58 -29.00 -0.86
CA GLN A 477 7.46 -30.14 -0.58
C GLN A 477 6.68 -31.26 0.09
N ASP A 478 6.66 -32.44 -0.54
CA ASP A 478 6.09 -33.66 0.04
C ASP A 478 7.08 -34.25 1.07
N MET A 479 6.75 -34.17 2.37
CA MET A 479 7.53 -34.75 3.47
C MET A 479 6.69 -35.76 4.25
N VAL A 480 7.06 -37.05 4.20
CA VAL A 480 6.45 -38.12 5.03
C VAL A 480 4.92 -38.09 5.02
N GLY A 481 4.32 -37.94 3.84
CA GLY A 481 2.86 -37.89 3.67
C GLY A 481 2.17 -36.57 4.02
N GLN A 482 2.91 -35.55 4.49
CA GLN A 482 2.41 -34.19 4.69
C GLN A 482 3.09 -33.22 3.71
N ARG A 483 2.33 -32.30 3.12
CA ARG A 483 2.88 -31.24 2.26
C ARG A 483 3.24 -30.03 3.10
N LEU A 484 4.53 -29.71 3.15
CA LEU A 484 4.95 -28.40 3.61
C LEU A 484 4.73 -27.42 2.46
N THR A 485 3.79 -26.49 2.64
CA THR A 485 3.54 -25.40 1.70
C THR A 485 4.20 -24.14 2.26
N VAL A 486 5.14 -23.57 1.51
CA VAL A 486 5.82 -22.33 1.89
C VAL A 486 5.48 -21.27 0.86
N PRO A 487 4.73 -20.21 1.23
CA PRO A 487 4.51 -19.07 0.35
C PRO A 487 5.81 -18.37 -0.02
N ILE A 488 6.02 -18.16 -1.32
CA ILE A 488 7.17 -17.45 -1.88
C ILE A 488 6.77 -16.14 -2.56
N ALA A 489 5.47 -15.88 -2.75
CA ALA A 489 4.93 -14.65 -3.32
C ALA A 489 3.55 -14.32 -2.69
N ASN A 490 3.12 -13.06 -2.84
CA ASN A 490 1.90 -12.49 -2.27
C ASN A 490 0.67 -12.64 -3.20
N ASN A 491 0.65 -13.63 -4.10
CA ASN A 491 -0.46 -13.80 -5.04
C ASN A 491 -1.80 -14.09 -4.33
N ALA A 492 -1.79 -15.00 -3.35
CA ALA A 492 -2.97 -15.28 -2.54
C ALA A 492 -3.39 -14.05 -1.72
N ASP A 493 -2.43 -13.34 -1.14
CA ASP A 493 -2.70 -12.10 -0.40
C ASP A 493 -3.38 -11.07 -1.30
N PHE A 494 -2.93 -10.90 -2.56
CA PHE A 494 -3.58 -10.00 -3.51
C PHE A 494 -5.04 -10.39 -3.77
N ALA A 495 -5.33 -11.65 -4.07
CA ALA A 495 -6.69 -12.10 -4.36
C ALA A 495 -7.62 -11.97 -3.14
N ILE A 496 -7.12 -12.33 -1.95
CA ILE A 496 -7.86 -12.20 -0.68
C ILE A 496 -8.10 -10.73 -0.36
N ASN A 497 -7.07 -9.89 -0.42
CA ASN A 497 -7.19 -8.45 -0.16
C ASN A 497 -8.13 -7.78 -1.16
N ALA A 498 -8.09 -8.19 -2.43
CA ALA A 498 -9.00 -7.69 -3.46
C ALA A 498 -10.46 -8.02 -3.10
N LEU A 499 -10.75 -9.26 -2.73
CA LEU A 499 -12.10 -9.69 -2.40
C LEU A 499 -12.61 -9.07 -1.09
N ASP A 500 -11.76 -8.99 -0.07
CA ASP A 500 -12.05 -8.33 1.21
C ASP A 500 -12.31 -6.82 1.02
N ASN A 501 -11.50 -6.17 0.17
CA ASN A 501 -11.73 -4.77 -0.20
C ASN A 501 -13.04 -4.58 -0.98
N LEU A 502 -13.39 -5.49 -1.89
CA LEU A 502 -14.66 -5.47 -2.58
C LEU A 502 -15.82 -5.69 -1.59
N ARG A 503 -15.70 -6.64 -0.65
CA ARG A 503 -16.70 -6.91 0.40
C ARG A 503 -17.09 -5.68 1.20
N GLY A 504 -16.12 -4.82 1.53
CA GLY A 504 -16.34 -3.58 2.27
C GLY A 504 -17.25 -2.54 1.57
N GLY A 505 -17.59 -2.77 0.30
CA GLY A 505 -18.62 -2.03 -0.42
C GLY A 505 -18.27 -0.58 -0.69
N GLY A 506 -19.28 0.23 -1.03
CA GLY A 506 -19.11 1.66 -1.32
C GLY A 506 -18.57 2.49 -0.14
N ALA A 507 -18.83 2.05 1.09
CA ALA A 507 -18.36 2.74 2.30
C ALA A 507 -16.85 2.57 2.50
N LEU A 508 -16.30 1.38 2.21
CA LEU A 508 -14.87 1.11 2.32
C LEU A 508 -14.09 1.34 1.01
N SER A 509 -14.75 1.38 -0.16
CA SER A 509 -14.09 1.66 -1.45
C SER A 509 -13.60 3.10 -1.59
N GLY A 510 -14.25 4.05 -0.90
CA GLY A 510 -13.79 5.44 -0.79
C GLY A 510 -12.66 5.64 0.21
N LEU A 511 -12.38 4.64 1.06
CA LEU A 511 -11.30 4.63 2.04
C LEU A 511 -9.99 4.17 1.39
N ARG A 512 -9.45 5.05 0.56
CA ARG A 512 -8.10 4.93 -0.01
C ARG A 512 -7.06 5.31 1.04
N GLY A 513 -5.80 4.91 0.81
CA GLY A 513 -4.69 5.43 1.61
C GLY A 513 -4.72 6.95 1.58
N ARG A 514 -5.03 7.59 2.71
CA ARG A 514 -4.99 9.05 2.80
C ARG A 514 -3.53 9.44 2.87
N GLY A 515 -3.01 9.90 1.74
CA GLY A 515 -1.58 10.09 1.54
C GLY A 515 -0.92 10.96 2.61
N LEU A 516 -0.33 10.35 3.64
CA LEU A 516 0.94 10.84 4.15
C LEU A 516 1.94 10.45 3.08
N SER A 517 2.03 11.30 2.05
CA SER A 517 3.33 11.47 1.44
C SER A 517 4.20 11.95 2.60
N VAL A 518 5.05 11.07 3.15
CA VAL A 518 6.24 11.53 3.86
C VAL A 518 6.91 12.43 2.84
N ARG A 519 6.69 13.74 2.96
CA ARG A 519 7.34 14.73 2.14
C ARG A 519 8.62 15.05 2.88
N PRO A 520 9.72 14.31 2.65
CA PRO A 520 10.99 14.80 3.13
C PRO A 520 11.16 16.19 2.54
N PHE A 521 11.77 17.09 3.30
CA PHE A 521 12.11 18.41 2.79
C PHE A 521 13.03 18.20 1.59
N LYS A 522 12.48 18.26 0.36
CA LYS A 522 13.20 17.90 -0.88
C LYS A 522 14.48 18.72 -1.06
N VAL A 523 14.52 19.92 -0.49
CA VAL A 523 15.70 20.79 -0.43
C VAL A 523 16.76 20.17 0.48
N ILE A 524 16.39 19.80 1.71
CA ILE A 524 17.29 19.14 2.68
C ILE A 524 17.77 17.79 2.13
N ALA A 525 16.88 16.93 1.62
CA ALA A 525 17.26 15.64 1.06
C ALA A 525 18.19 15.75 -0.17
N LYS A 526 18.01 16.77 -1.02
CA LYS A 526 18.93 17.04 -2.13
C LYS A 526 20.28 17.56 -1.63
N MET A 527 20.29 18.38 -0.58
CA MET A 527 21.50 18.90 0.05
C MET A 527 22.28 17.79 0.76
N GLU A 528 21.62 16.93 1.53
CA GLU A 528 22.21 15.72 2.14
C GLU A 528 22.82 14.82 1.07
N LYS A 529 22.11 14.54 -0.02
CA LYS A 529 22.63 13.73 -1.13
C LYS A 529 23.85 14.38 -1.82
N ALA A 530 23.81 15.70 -2.02
CA ALA A 530 24.94 16.43 -2.61
C ALA A 530 26.15 16.47 -1.66
N ALA A 531 25.89 16.65 -0.36
CA ALA A 531 26.90 16.64 0.69
C ALA A 531 27.53 15.25 0.86
N ASP A 532 26.74 14.18 0.83
CA ASP A 532 27.20 12.79 0.84
C ASP A 532 28.07 12.45 -0.38
N GLN A 533 27.70 12.95 -1.56
CA GLN A 533 28.48 12.74 -2.79
C GLN A 533 29.83 13.47 -2.74
N ALA A 534 29.83 14.74 -2.31
CA ALA A 534 31.04 15.52 -2.13
C ALA A 534 31.94 14.94 -1.03
N PHE A 535 31.33 14.48 0.07
CA PHE A 535 32.00 13.80 1.18
C PHE A 535 32.67 12.52 0.72
N ARG A 536 31.94 11.63 0.04
CA ARG A 536 32.50 10.36 -0.47
C ARG A 536 33.66 10.60 -1.43
N ALA A 537 33.56 11.59 -2.30
CA ALA A 537 34.64 11.94 -3.23
C ALA A 537 35.90 12.43 -2.49
N LYS A 538 35.75 13.38 -1.55
CA LYS A 538 36.88 13.93 -0.79
C LYS A 538 37.47 12.93 0.21
N GLU A 539 36.63 12.12 0.85
CA GLU A 539 37.05 11.03 1.73
C GLU A 539 37.86 9.99 0.97
N GLN A 540 37.41 9.58 -0.23
CA GLN A 540 38.14 8.63 -1.07
C GLN A 540 39.51 9.18 -1.48
N GLU A 541 39.57 10.46 -1.90
CA GLU A 541 40.82 11.15 -2.23
C GLU A 541 41.79 11.16 -1.04
N LEU A 542 41.32 11.61 0.14
CA LEU A 542 42.16 11.69 1.33
C LEU A 542 42.60 10.31 1.84
N ARG A 543 41.74 9.29 1.79
CA ARG A 543 42.10 7.90 2.12
C ARG A 543 43.12 7.32 1.15
N GLN A 544 43.02 7.65 -0.13
CA GLN A 544 43.98 7.23 -1.15
C GLN A 544 45.35 7.85 -0.88
N LEU A 545 45.43 9.16 -0.67
CA LEU A 545 46.66 9.87 -0.32
C LEU A 545 47.29 9.32 0.97
N LEU A 546 46.47 9.00 1.96
CA LEU A 546 46.92 8.38 3.21
C LEU A 546 47.55 7.00 2.97
N THR A 547 46.91 6.19 2.13
CA THR A 547 47.39 4.85 1.76
C THR A 547 48.71 4.94 0.98
N GLU A 548 48.84 5.89 0.06
CA GLU A 548 50.07 6.16 -0.69
C GLU A 548 51.22 6.59 0.23
N ALA A 549 50.95 7.48 1.19
CA ALA A 549 51.93 7.90 2.19
C ALA A 549 52.38 6.73 3.10
N GLU A 550 51.45 5.87 3.53
CA GLU A 550 51.77 4.66 4.30
C GLU A 550 52.60 3.67 3.50
N GLN A 551 52.29 3.45 2.23
CA GLN A 551 53.07 2.59 1.33
C GLN A 551 54.47 3.16 1.09
N LYS A 552 54.61 4.47 0.94
CA LYS A 552 55.90 5.15 0.78
C LYS A 552 56.79 4.92 2.00
N ILE A 553 56.24 5.06 3.21
CA ILE A 553 56.97 4.76 4.46
C ILE A 553 57.35 3.28 4.51
N ARG A 554 56.43 2.36 4.16
CA ARG A 554 56.72 0.92 4.14
C ARG A 554 57.80 0.55 3.12
N ARG A 555 57.86 1.18 1.94
CA ARG A 555 58.93 0.95 0.95
C ARG A 555 60.27 1.45 1.47
N LEU A 556 60.30 2.66 2.02
CA LEU A 556 61.50 3.26 2.62
C LEU A 556 62.00 2.48 3.86
N GLN A 557 61.12 1.71 4.52
CA GLN A 557 61.45 0.83 5.65
C GLN A 557 61.67 -0.65 5.27
N GLY A 558 61.16 -1.07 4.12
CA GLY A 558 61.08 -2.47 3.69
C GLY A 558 62.10 -2.88 2.63
N ASP A 559 62.84 -1.92 2.06
CA ASP A 559 63.90 -2.20 1.07
C ASP A 559 65.17 -2.83 1.67
N GLU A 560 65.29 -2.95 2.99
CA GLU A 560 66.35 -3.74 3.61
C GLU A 560 65.81 -4.61 4.75
N GLY A 561 65.79 -5.92 4.49
CA GLY A 561 65.54 -6.93 5.52
C GLY A 561 66.44 -6.71 6.73
N GLY A 562 65.84 -6.76 7.92
CA GLY A 562 66.38 -6.21 9.15
C GLY A 562 67.86 -6.51 9.39
N ASN A 563 68.71 -5.48 9.25
CA ASN A 563 69.62 -4.96 10.29
C ASN A 563 70.53 -3.80 9.80
N THR A 564 70.15 -3.05 8.76
CA THR A 564 70.92 -1.89 8.27
C THR A 564 70.34 -0.56 8.76
N ILE A 565 71.24 0.37 9.06
CA ILE A 565 70.92 1.70 9.60
C ILE A 565 70.35 2.55 8.45
N LEU A 566 69.11 3.04 8.61
CA LEU A 566 68.47 3.98 7.67
C LEU A 566 69.39 5.16 7.38
N THR A 567 69.55 5.50 6.09
CA THR A 567 70.37 6.67 5.71
C THR A 567 69.72 7.96 6.21
N VAL A 568 70.52 9.00 6.47
CA VAL A 568 70.02 10.32 6.92
C VAL A 568 68.99 10.90 5.94
N ALA A 569 69.15 10.65 4.64
CA ALA A 569 68.20 11.06 3.61
C ALA A 569 66.87 10.29 3.68
N GLN A 570 66.91 8.97 3.91
CA GLN A 570 65.69 8.16 4.09
C GLN A 570 64.94 8.54 5.37
N GLN A 571 65.66 8.81 6.46
CA GLN A 571 65.06 9.24 7.72
C GLN A 571 64.32 10.58 7.56
N ALA A 572 64.92 11.56 6.87
CA ALA A 572 64.28 12.84 6.58
C ALA A 572 63.00 12.67 5.71
N GLU A 573 63.02 11.78 4.72
CA GLU A 573 61.86 11.51 3.86
C GLU A 573 60.72 10.78 4.60
N ILE A 574 61.06 9.89 5.54
CA ILE A 574 60.08 9.23 6.43
C ILE A 574 59.43 10.26 7.36
N ASP A 575 60.21 11.16 7.95
CA ASP A 575 59.68 12.18 8.87
C ASP A 575 58.80 13.20 8.12
N ALA A 576 59.17 13.59 6.90
CA ALA A 576 58.32 14.41 6.02
C ALA A 576 57.00 13.68 5.66
N SER A 577 57.07 12.39 5.36
CA SER A 577 55.87 11.57 5.05
C SER A 577 54.97 11.38 6.28
N ARG A 578 55.54 11.27 7.49
CA ARG A 578 54.79 11.23 8.76
C ARG A 578 54.07 12.54 9.05
N ALA A 579 54.71 13.68 8.79
CA ALA A 579 54.08 14.99 8.93
C ALA A 579 52.88 15.14 7.96
N SER A 580 53.07 14.77 6.69
CA SER A 580 52.01 14.77 5.69
C SER A 580 50.81 13.87 6.07
N MET A 581 51.06 12.68 6.63
CA MET A 581 49.98 11.84 7.15
C MET A 581 49.17 12.49 8.27
N LEU A 582 49.82 13.23 9.18
CA LEU A 582 49.13 13.93 10.27
C LEU A 582 48.22 15.04 9.73
N ASP A 583 48.68 15.76 8.72
CA ASP A 583 47.90 16.80 8.04
C ASP A 583 46.71 16.20 7.28
N LEU A 584 46.91 15.12 6.52
CA LEU A 584 45.83 14.40 5.83
C LEU A 584 44.77 13.85 6.82
N ARG A 585 45.19 13.33 7.98
CA ARG A 585 44.27 12.88 9.05
C ARG A 585 43.53 14.04 9.72
N ARG A 586 44.12 15.22 9.76
CA ARG A 586 43.48 16.43 10.26
C ARG A 586 42.44 16.92 9.27
N GLU A 587 42.79 17.02 7.99
CA GLU A 587 41.89 17.43 6.91
C GLU A 587 40.69 16.49 6.81
N LEU A 588 40.88 15.17 6.94
CA LEU A 588 39.79 14.20 6.97
C LEU A 588 38.81 14.44 8.13
N ARG A 589 39.32 14.78 9.33
CA ARG A 589 38.49 15.12 10.49
C ARG A 589 37.75 16.45 10.32
N ASP A 590 38.39 17.43 9.71
CA ASP A 590 37.81 18.75 9.47
C ASP A 590 36.67 18.66 8.43
N VAL A 591 36.84 17.87 7.36
CA VAL A 591 35.79 17.57 6.38
C VAL A 591 34.59 16.84 7.01
N GLN A 592 34.83 15.90 7.93
CA GLN A 592 33.75 15.24 8.68
C GLN A 592 32.98 16.20 9.59
N ARG A 593 33.64 17.24 10.12
CA ARG A 593 33.05 18.20 11.05
C ARG A 593 32.24 19.29 10.33
N SER A 594 32.76 19.87 9.26
CA SER A 594 32.09 20.97 8.54
C SER A 594 30.72 20.58 7.98
N LEU A 595 30.59 19.33 7.48
CA LEU A 595 29.33 18.81 6.96
C LEU A 595 28.22 18.71 8.03
N ARG A 596 28.60 18.41 9.27
CA ARG A 596 27.67 18.29 10.39
C ARG A 596 27.16 19.67 10.82
N GLU A 597 28.02 20.69 10.78
CA GLU A 597 27.67 22.08 11.11
C GLU A 597 26.73 22.71 10.07
N ASP A 598 26.91 22.41 8.78
CA ASP A 598 26.04 22.93 7.71
C ASP A 598 24.60 22.36 7.78
N VAL A 599 24.45 21.07 8.06
CA VAL A 599 23.14 20.42 8.24
C VAL A 599 22.44 20.93 9.50
N GLU A 600 23.17 21.03 10.63
CA GLU A 600 22.62 21.51 11.90
C GLU A 600 22.17 22.99 11.83
N SER A 601 22.91 23.85 11.12
CA SER A 601 22.56 25.29 10.99
C SER A 601 21.31 25.54 10.14
N LEU A 602 21.11 24.74 9.08
CA LEU A 602 19.92 24.80 8.23
C LEU A 602 18.69 24.27 8.98
N GLU A 603 18.83 23.13 9.68
CA GLU A 603 17.77 22.55 10.50
C GLU A 603 17.32 23.54 11.59
N TRP A 604 18.28 24.18 12.26
CA TRP A 604 18.01 25.22 13.25
C TRP A 604 17.24 26.41 12.66
N SER A 605 17.67 26.90 11.49
CA SER A 605 17.01 28.03 10.82
C SER A 605 15.55 27.73 10.47
N VAL A 606 15.28 26.57 9.85
CA VAL A 606 13.91 26.14 9.50
C VAL A 606 13.05 25.98 10.74
N ARG A 607 13.61 25.42 11.82
CA ARG A 607 12.92 25.24 13.09
C ARG A 607 12.56 26.58 13.74
N VAL A 608 13.49 27.55 13.74
CA VAL A 608 13.25 28.90 14.26
C VAL A 608 12.12 29.58 13.49
N TYR A 609 12.13 29.54 12.15
CA TYR A 609 11.05 30.13 11.37
C TYR A 609 9.70 29.49 11.70
N ASN A 610 9.60 28.16 11.72
CA ASN A 610 8.31 27.49 11.99
C ASN A 610 7.78 27.72 13.41
N ILE A 611 8.65 27.78 14.42
CA ILE A 611 8.24 28.01 15.82
C ILE A 611 7.82 29.46 16.04
N TRP A 612 8.57 30.43 15.50
CA TRP A 612 8.38 31.84 15.82
C TRP A 612 7.44 32.59 14.85
N LEU A 613 7.19 32.07 13.65
CA LEU A 613 6.37 32.76 12.64
C LEU A 613 4.94 33.03 13.15
N MET A 614 4.26 32.02 13.69
CA MET A 614 2.88 32.18 14.16
C MET A 614 2.75 33.12 15.36
N PRO A 615 3.56 32.98 16.44
CA PRO A 615 3.57 33.95 17.54
C PRO A 615 3.82 35.39 17.08
N VAL A 616 4.76 35.59 16.14
CA VAL A 616 5.07 36.92 15.59
C VAL A 616 3.89 37.48 14.79
N LEU A 617 3.26 36.68 13.93
CA LEU A 617 2.08 37.10 13.16
C LEU A 617 0.92 37.50 14.09
N VAL A 618 0.68 36.73 15.15
CA VAL A 618 -0.34 37.05 16.17
C VAL A 618 0.02 38.35 16.90
N ALA A 619 1.29 38.54 17.28
CA ALA A 619 1.74 39.77 17.92
C ALA A 619 1.57 41.00 17.00
N VAL A 620 1.93 40.88 15.73
CA VAL A 620 1.74 41.94 14.72
C VAL A 620 0.26 42.26 14.53
N PHE A 621 -0.61 41.24 14.46
CA PHE A 621 -2.05 41.43 14.36
C PHE A 621 -2.63 42.13 15.60
N ALA A 622 -2.22 41.73 16.80
CA ALA A 622 -2.64 42.35 18.05
C ALA A 622 -2.19 43.82 18.15
N ILE A 623 -0.96 44.13 17.72
CA ILE A 623 -0.44 45.49 17.64
C ILE A 623 -1.25 46.31 16.61
N GLY A 624 -1.54 45.74 15.44
CA GLY A 624 -2.38 46.37 14.42
C GLY A 624 -3.77 46.72 14.93
N LEU A 625 -4.40 45.81 15.67
CA LEU A 625 -5.69 46.03 16.34
C LEU A 625 -5.62 47.14 17.40
N ALA A 626 -4.56 47.15 18.21
CA ALA A 626 -4.35 48.18 19.22
C ALA A 626 -4.17 49.57 18.59
N VAL A 627 -3.37 49.68 17.53
CA VAL A 627 -3.18 50.93 16.78
C VAL A 627 -4.48 51.36 16.11
N PHE A 628 -5.21 50.45 15.45
CA PHE A 628 -6.48 50.76 14.81
C PHE A 628 -7.52 51.28 15.82
N ARG A 629 -7.66 50.63 16.98
CA ARG A 629 -8.55 51.08 18.06
C ARG A 629 -8.15 52.46 18.58
N ARG A 630 -6.85 52.72 18.72
CA ARG A 630 -6.33 54.01 19.21
C ARG A 630 -6.55 55.15 18.21
N VAL A 631 -6.37 54.89 16.91
CA VAL A 631 -6.67 55.85 15.83
C VAL A 631 -8.17 56.13 15.74
N ARG A 632 -9.02 55.12 15.94
CA ARG A 632 -10.48 55.29 15.96
C ARG A 632 -10.95 56.12 17.16
N ALA A 633 -10.38 55.88 18.35
CA ALA A 633 -10.65 56.68 19.55
C ALA A 633 -10.15 58.14 19.39
N ALA A 634 -8.99 58.35 18.77
CA ALA A 634 -8.47 59.69 18.50
C ALA A 634 -9.28 60.47 17.45
N ARG A 635 -9.96 59.78 16.52
CA ARG A 635 -10.90 60.41 15.57
C ARG A 635 -12.22 60.82 16.24
N TYR A 636 -12.69 60.08 17.24
CA TYR A 636 -13.87 60.47 18.03
C TYR A 636 -13.59 61.75 18.86
N TYR A 637 -12.43 61.84 19.51
CA TYR A 637 -12.05 63.03 20.29
C TYR A 637 -11.76 64.30 19.46
N ARG A 638 -11.52 64.19 18.14
CA ARG A 638 -11.38 65.35 17.25
C ARG A 638 -12.69 65.79 16.59
N ALA A 639 -13.76 65.02 16.74
CA ALA A 639 -15.09 65.40 16.25
C ALA A 639 -15.94 66.14 17.31
N GLU A 640 -15.49 66.17 18.57
CA GLU A 640 -16.14 66.86 19.71
C GLU A 640 -15.43 68.16 20.14
N HIS A 641 -14.46 68.64 19.35
CA HIS A 641 -13.79 69.94 19.56
C HIS A 641 -13.81 70.80 18.31
#